data_AF-A0A3S1A2R7-F1
#
_entry.id   AF-A0A3S1A2R7-F1
#
_cell.length_a   1.000
_cell.length_b   1.000
_cell.length_c   1.000
_cell.angle_alpha   90.00
_cell.angle_beta   90.00
_cell.angle_gamma   90.00
#
_symmetry.space_group_name_H-M   'P 1'
#
loop_
_entity.id
_entity.type
_entity.pdbx_description
1 polymer ?
#
loop_
_entity_poly.entity_id
_entity_poly.type
_entity_poly.pdbx_seq_one_letter_code
_entity_poly.pdbx_strand_id
1 'polypeptide(L)'
;MRRPFQLTMAPGLTDHHNNTNNNSNSHQNHNNQNGTHNSSHRHSVGPWSLKDRNDLSHTSYGSGRGKAVSTHILGVGIVFVGVLVLAVGLIMGLEFPRYVYQQNKDEQCVVHEGHRKYPQWVDGSEWTRLVRIFYWTLLNPQGFLYMAEKPRFAQRGPYVYKARESKYDVSFNGPQVSYRLRRRYVFDPDSTSSECPTCSQDDTLTILSPWYIRALSKSGGEELLALQSVALYTSGLLQQAIGVGDSAPWTMNNTLAAAMGDFRSSPSSSSLANSYPELATFAFGPWLYNQSTPQYVDNLQNTTFSSAEMRGLYSVLTNSSLLGGSFLRLNDAQLSTRCRLWARDICSGQRASLDLSLAACGVIYLIHTCGENVSSQARELLHQAFCWQGSGSDTCLDFTTAPETLAAAYTHALAGYFAFLSNHFFNVFLVHRQLRLVESRPQNQLALGFEAHAAASFLPTTFYSGLLLSEWGADGTEADPLWKVYTCLQHRDMDNNMKLIEYNSSWFSPVSLQYDTESRYSLSSHTDFGTSCGHLRTCTQCSSSSSALDFFIEALHRPASFHLAQRTSLWGVDVVRYEMSEGSLGNSSRLRVAQGLQNMTGVTGFPAWIGKPHVTTEPADHVSFGDSPSSASSEPSSIDIEPSFVSVEPVTGRIWERSIKLQMSVGITEESAQTLARNIRDPSLPFPVFWTERWQQIQSSEVNAYKHLVTRLMRVSCGGVIGFSIVAIIIVIIGIAVCLNPSKPNRVSPVAEETSNITSRH
;
A
#
# COMPACT_ATOMS: atom_id res chain seq x y z
N MET A 1 -28.81 17.66 -20.36
CA MET A 1 -29.06 16.84 -21.58
C MET A 1 -27.76 16.17 -22.03
N ARG A 2 -27.72 15.47 -23.17
CA ARG A 2 -26.64 14.52 -23.53
C ARG A 2 -25.49 15.14 -24.35
N ARG A 3 -24.28 14.61 -24.09
CA ARG A 3 -23.17 14.33 -25.04
C ARG A 3 -22.27 15.50 -25.54
N PRO A 4 -21.04 15.20 -26.05
CA PRO A 4 -19.85 15.94 -25.62
C PRO A 4 -19.02 16.57 -26.76
N PHE A 5 -17.90 17.20 -26.37
CA PHE A 5 -16.87 17.69 -27.28
C PHE A 5 -16.17 16.59 -28.10
N GLN A 6 -15.85 16.91 -29.35
CA GLN A 6 -14.85 16.23 -30.18
C GLN A 6 -13.56 17.06 -30.22
N LEU A 7 -12.40 16.41 -30.47
CA LEU A 7 -11.20 17.11 -30.93
C LEU A 7 -11.21 17.25 -32.45
N THR A 8 -10.70 18.38 -32.94
CA THR A 8 -10.38 18.61 -34.36
C THR A 8 -8.93 19.08 -34.49
N MET A 9 -8.16 18.43 -35.36
CA MET A 9 -6.81 18.86 -35.80
C MET A 9 -6.90 19.62 -37.13
N ALA A 10 -5.95 20.52 -37.42
CA ALA A 10 -5.52 20.99 -38.76
C ALA A 10 -4.57 22.23 -38.63
N PRO A 11 -3.81 22.64 -39.67
CA PRO A 11 -3.10 21.84 -40.70
C PRO A 11 -1.68 22.36 -41.05
N GLY A 12 -0.98 21.70 -41.98
CA GLY A 12 0.22 22.18 -42.71
C GLY A 12 1.22 21.05 -43.01
N LEU A 13 1.36 20.45 -44.21
CA LEU A 13 1.67 20.96 -45.58
C LEU A 13 3.15 21.39 -45.74
N THR A 14 3.91 21.02 -46.79
CA THR A 14 3.58 20.46 -48.13
C THR A 14 4.55 19.36 -48.61
N ASP A 15 4.04 18.39 -49.40
CA ASP A 15 4.49 17.82 -50.71
C ASP A 15 6.01 17.64 -51.03
N HIS A 16 6.48 16.67 -51.85
CA HIS A 16 5.94 15.88 -52.99
C HIS A 16 6.57 14.44 -52.96
N HIS A 17 6.40 13.40 -53.81
CA HIS A 17 5.57 12.92 -54.96
C HIS A 17 5.92 11.40 -55.16
N ASN A 18 5.29 10.51 -55.96
CA ASN A 18 4.08 10.50 -56.82
C ASN A 18 3.57 9.05 -57.10
N ASN A 19 2.40 8.95 -57.76
CA ASN A 19 1.89 7.95 -58.75
C ASN A 19 2.64 6.63 -59.13
N THR A 20 2.00 5.51 -59.54
CA THR A 20 0.60 4.96 -59.46
C THR A 20 0.53 3.53 -60.06
N ASN A 21 -0.40 2.70 -59.55
CA ASN A 21 -1.25 1.68 -60.23
C ASN A 21 -0.71 0.55 -61.17
N ASN A 22 -1.05 -0.68 -60.78
CA ASN A 22 -1.76 -1.75 -61.53
C ASN A 22 -1.15 -2.56 -62.70
N ASN A 23 -1.45 -3.88 -62.61
CA ASN A 23 -1.89 -4.83 -63.65
C ASN A 23 -0.92 -5.43 -64.70
N SER A 24 -0.61 -6.71 -64.44
CA SER A 24 -0.90 -7.89 -65.30
C SER A 24 -0.23 -8.11 -66.68
N ASN A 25 0.33 -9.34 -66.79
CA ASN A 25 0.27 -10.26 -67.93
C ASN A 25 1.17 -10.09 -69.19
N SER A 26 2.01 -11.14 -69.34
CA SER A 26 2.14 -12.05 -70.50
C SER A 26 3.07 -11.75 -71.69
N HIS A 27 3.56 -12.86 -72.27
CA HIS A 27 4.25 -13.03 -73.57
C HIS A 27 5.68 -12.40 -73.70
N GLN A 28 6.64 -12.96 -74.45
CA GLN A 28 6.81 -14.32 -75.03
C GLN A 28 8.30 -14.56 -75.43
N ASN A 29 8.71 -15.84 -75.53
CA ASN A 29 9.41 -16.55 -76.64
C ASN A 29 10.31 -15.77 -77.66
N HIS A 30 11.30 -16.36 -78.38
CA HIS A 30 11.56 -17.77 -78.75
C HIS A 30 13.00 -18.02 -79.30
N ASN A 31 13.26 -19.27 -79.74
CA ASN A 31 14.31 -19.81 -80.64
C ASN A 31 15.35 -20.72 -79.96
N ASN A 32 15.75 -21.89 -80.51
CA ASN A 32 15.35 -22.60 -81.75
C ASN A 32 15.35 -24.13 -81.50
N GLN A 33 14.37 -24.91 -82.01
CA GLN A 33 14.43 -25.77 -83.23
C GLN A 33 15.60 -26.78 -83.29
N ASN A 34 15.45 -28.04 -83.75
CA ASN A 34 14.27 -28.89 -84.06
C ASN A 34 14.76 -30.36 -84.23
N GLY A 35 13.92 -31.38 -83.99
CA GLY A 35 14.28 -32.79 -84.28
C GLY A 35 13.32 -33.84 -83.71
N THR A 36 12.57 -34.53 -84.57
CA THR A 36 11.49 -35.47 -84.21
C THR A 36 11.95 -36.91 -83.90
N HIS A 37 11.40 -37.55 -82.85
CA HIS A 37 10.63 -38.81 -82.98
C HIS A 37 10.01 -39.36 -81.67
N ASN A 38 8.87 -40.05 -81.82
CA ASN A 38 8.30 -41.18 -81.06
C ASN A 38 8.16 -41.18 -79.50
N SER A 39 6.89 -41.07 -79.10
CA SER A 39 6.16 -42.00 -78.19
C SER A 39 6.65 -42.27 -76.74
N SER A 40 6.06 -41.50 -75.81
CA SER A 40 5.27 -41.98 -74.66
C SER A 40 5.84 -43.02 -73.68
N HIS A 41 6.23 -42.57 -72.48
CA HIS A 41 6.08 -43.26 -71.17
C HIS A 41 6.45 -42.26 -70.04
N ARG A 42 5.94 -42.33 -68.79
CA ARG A 42 4.67 -42.86 -68.24
C ARG A 42 4.55 -42.31 -66.79
N HIS A 43 3.37 -41.92 -66.32
CA HIS A 43 3.18 -41.74 -64.87
C HIS A 43 3.11 -43.11 -64.18
N SER A 44 3.64 -43.21 -62.97
CA SER A 44 3.47 -44.36 -62.08
C SER A 44 2.81 -43.95 -60.77
N VAL A 45 1.81 -44.72 -60.36
CA VAL A 45 1.13 -44.66 -59.07
C VAL A 45 1.24 -46.05 -58.47
N GLY A 46 1.66 -46.18 -57.21
CA GLY A 46 1.50 -47.43 -56.45
C GLY A 46 0.06 -47.51 -55.95
N PRO A 47 -0.63 -48.65 -56.13
CA PRO A 47 -0.34 -49.81 -55.26
C PRO A 47 -0.45 -51.18 -55.94
N TRP A 48 0.26 -52.17 -55.38
CA TRP A 48 0.13 -53.61 -55.69
C TRP A 48 0.26 -54.38 -54.36
N SER A 49 -0.60 -55.32 -53.95
CA SER A 49 -1.39 -56.35 -54.65
C SER A 49 -0.54 -57.50 -55.21
N LEU A 50 -0.90 -58.73 -54.80
CA LEU A 50 -0.38 -59.98 -55.38
C LEU A 50 -0.80 -60.07 -56.87
N LYS A 51 -0.22 -60.94 -57.73
CA LYS A 51 0.20 -62.33 -57.52
C LYS A 51 0.95 -62.85 -58.77
N ASP A 52 1.64 -64.01 -58.65
CA ASP A 52 2.10 -64.89 -59.76
C ASP A 52 3.14 -64.29 -60.75
N ARG A 53 4.04 -65.06 -61.41
CA ARG A 53 4.70 -66.35 -61.11
C ARG A 53 5.95 -66.45 -62.02
N ASN A 54 6.97 -67.23 -61.62
CA ASN A 54 8.08 -67.79 -62.42
C ASN A 54 8.73 -66.98 -63.57
N ASP A 55 10.06 -66.84 -63.56
CA ASP A 55 10.89 -67.77 -64.35
C ASP A 55 12.39 -67.76 -63.94
N LEU A 56 13.16 -68.74 -64.41
CA LEU A 56 14.54 -68.99 -64.00
C LEU A 56 15.57 -68.32 -64.92
N SER A 57 16.64 -67.77 -64.33
CA SER A 57 17.99 -67.86 -64.92
C SER A 57 19.06 -67.92 -63.83
N HIS A 58 20.08 -68.77 -64.01
CA HIS A 58 21.14 -68.96 -63.02
C HIS A 58 22.17 -67.83 -63.06
N THR A 59 22.45 -67.19 -61.93
CA THR A 59 23.73 -66.51 -61.68
C THR A 59 24.34 -66.99 -60.37
N SER A 60 25.61 -67.41 -60.43
CA SER A 60 26.36 -67.86 -59.25
C SER A 60 26.68 -66.68 -58.35
N TYR A 61 26.43 -66.80 -57.05
CA TYR A 61 26.95 -65.87 -56.03
C TYR A 61 27.56 -66.63 -54.86
N GLY A 62 28.67 -66.11 -54.33
CA GLY A 62 29.54 -66.83 -53.40
C GLY A 62 28.89 -67.16 -52.05
N SER A 63 29.22 -68.33 -51.51
CA SER A 63 28.78 -68.78 -50.18
C SER A 63 29.34 -67.90 -49.06
N GLY A 64 28.59 -66.86 -48.70
CA GLY A 64 28.86 -65.99 -47.56
C GLY A 64 28.73 -66.78 -46.25
N ARG A 65 29.87 -67.25 -45.73
CA ARG A 65 29.95 -68.14 -44.58
C ARG A 65 29.54 -67.42 -43.28
N GLY A 66 28.23 -67.39 -43.00
CA GLY A 66 27.65 -66.82 -41.79
C GLY A 66 28.27 -67.42 -40.53
N LYS A 67 29.06 -66.62 -39.80
CA LYS A 67 29.67 -67.04 -38.53
C LYS A 67 28.56 -67.07 -37.47
N ALA A 68 28.28 -68.26 -36.92
CA ALA A 68 27.38 -68.38 -35.79
C ALA A 68 27.93 -67.58 -34.60
N VAL A 69 27.15 -66.61 -34.12
CA VAL A 69 27.49 -65.82 -32.92
C VAL A 69 27.39 -66.75 -31.71
N SER A 70 28.45 -66.81 -30.90
CA SER A 70 28.46 -67.60 -29.67
C SER A 70 27.38 -67.09 -28.70
N THR A 71 26.65 -68.01 -28.07
CA THR A 71 25.61 -67.69 -27.07
C THR A 71 26.14 -66.81 -25.93
N HIS A 72 27.39 -66.99 -25.54
CA HIS A 72 28.05 -66.12 -24.55
C HIS A 72 28.25 -64.67 -25.03
N ILE A 73 28.51 -64.45 -26.33
CA ILE A 73 28.61 -63.09 -26.90
C ILE A 73 27.24 -62.41 -26.89
N LEU A 74 26.18 -63.16 -27.21
CA LEU A 74 24.80 -62.66 -27.13
C LEU A 74 24.40 -62.31 -25.69
N GLY A 75 24.66 -63.20 -24.73
CA GLY A 75 24.35 -62.97 -23.31
C GLY A 75 25.10 -61.76 -22.73
N VAL A 76 26.39 -61.60 -23.03
CA VAL A 76 27.18 -60.41 -22.66
C VAL A 76 26.60 -59.13 -23.28
N GLY A 77 26.17 -59.18 -24.55
CA GLY A 77 25.50 -58.05 -25.21
C GLY A 77 24.19 -57.65 -24.51
N ILE A 78 23.38 -58.64 -24.09
CA ILE A 78 22.13 -58.40 -23.33
C ILE A 78 22.45 -57.75 -21.97
N VAL A 79 23.43 -58.26 -21.22
CA VAL A 79 23.85 -57.65 -19.93
C VAL A 79 24.33 -56.21 -20.13
N PHE A 80 25.10 -55.92 -21.19
CA PHE A 80 25.55 -54.56 -21.50
C PHE A 80 24.39 -53.60 -21.79
N VAL A 81 23.37 -54.04 -22.54
CA VAL A 81 22.13 -53.26 -22.75
C VAL A 81 21.40 -53.02 -21.41
N GLY A 82 21.32 -54.01 -20.54
CA GLY A 82 20.73 -53.86 -19.21
C GLY A 82 21.46 -52.81 -18.35
N VAL A 83 22.79 -52.80 -18.38
CA VAL A 83 23.62 -51.78 -17.70
C VAL A 83 23.40 -50.39 -18.30
N LEU A 84 23.28 -50.25 -19.62
CA LEU A 84 22.96 -48.97 -20.26
C LEU A 84 21.57 -48.44 -19.85
N VAL A 85 20.54 -49.30 -19.80
CA VAL A 85 19.20 -48.91 -19.33
C VAL A 85 19.23 -48.47 -17.86
N LEU A 86 20.01 -49.15 -17.01
CA LEU A 86 20.20 -48.77 -15.61
C LEU A 86 20.92 -47.42 -15.49
N ALA A 87 21.94 -47.16 -16.30
CA ALA A 87 22.65 -45.88 -16.34
C ALA A 87 21.73 -44.72 -16.77
N VAL A 88 20.87 -44.92 -17.77
CA VAL A 88 19.83 -43.94 -18.14
C VAL A 88 18.86 -43.69 -16.99
N GLY A 89 18.41 -44.75 -16.30
CA GLY A 89 17.58 -44.63 -15.10
C GLY A 89 18.23 -43.80 -13.99
N LEU A 90 19.51 -44.03 -13.69
CA LEU A 90 20.27 -43.26 -12.71
C LEU A 90 20.43 -41.79 -13.12
N ILE A 91 20.75 -41.50 -14.39
CA ILE A 91 20.89 -40.11 -14.88
C ILE A 91 19.55 -39.36 -14.75
N MET A 92 18.42 -39.98 -15.12
CA MET A 92 17.09 -39.41 -14.90
C MET A 92 16.73 -39.26 -13.42
N GLY A 93 17.29 -40.09 -12.54
CA GLY A 93 17.07 -40.02 -11.10
C GLY A 93 17.89 -38.95 -10.37
N LEU A 94 19.01 -38.51 -10.94
CA LEU A 94 19.98 -37.62 -10.28
C LEU A 94 20.02 -36.21 -10.90
N GLU A 95 20.04 -36.09 -12.23
CA GLU A 95 20.15 -34.79 -12.90
C GLU A 95 18.79 -34.14 -13.17
N PHE A 96 17.73 -34.93 -13.34
CA PHE A 96 16.40 -34.38 -13.65
C PHE A 96 15.81 -33.52 -12.52
N PRO A 97 15.92 -33.88 -11.22
CA PRO A 97 15.51 -32.99 -10.13
C PRO A 97 16.31 -31.69 -10.06
N ARG A 98 17.61 -31.74 -10.40
CA ARG A 98 18.47 -30.54 -10.48
C ARG A 98 18.04 -29.63 -11.64
N TYR A 99 17.75 -30.20 -12.79
CA TYR A 99 17.20 -29.48 -13.94
C TYR A 99 15.85 -28.82 -13.60
N VAL A 100 14.92 -29.55 -12.97
CA VAL A 100 13.64 -28.97 -12.49
C VAL A 100 13.88 -27.82 -11.52
N TYR A 101 14.77 -27.96 -10.53
CA TYR A 101 15.10 -26.88 -9.60
C TYR A 101 15.68 -25.65 -10.31
N GLN A 102 16.65 -25.84 -11.21
CA GLN A 102 17.27 -24.76 -12.00
C GLN A 102 16.23 -24.05 -12.87
N GLN A 103 15.37 -24.78 -13.58
CA GLN A 103 14.34 -24.16 -14.42
C GLN A 103 13.26 -23.41 -13.61
N ASN A 104 12.90 -23.86 -12.41
CA ASN A 104 11.99 -23.09 -11.55
C ASN A 104 12.66 -21.81 -11.05
N LYS A 105 13.95 -21.88 -10.73
CA LYS A 105 14.75 -20.71 -10.38
C LYS A 105 14.78 -19.72 -11.56
N ASP A 106 15.14 -20.17 -12.76
CA ASP A 106 15.25 -19.33 -13.95
C ASP A 106 13.88 -18.76 -14.39
N GLU A 107 12.77 -19.41 -14.05
CA GLU A 107 11.40 -18.96 -14.33
C GLU A 107 10.85 -17.95 -13.30
N GLN A 108 11.24 -18.05 -12.02
CA GLN A 108 10.65 -17.25 -10.92
C GLN A 108 11.57 -16.15 -10.38
N CYS A 109 12.89 -16.24 -10.60
CA CYS A 109 13.87 -15.31 -10.05
C CYS A 109 14.15 -14.16 -11.02
N VAL A 110 13.38 -13.08 -10.90
CA VAL A 110 13.59 -11.84 -11.66
C VAL A 110 14.85 -11.14 -11.14
N VAL A 111 15.96 -11.25 -11.88
CA VAL A 111 17.31 -10.80 -11.47
C VAL A 111 17.88 -9.65 -12.32
N HIS A 112 17.18 -9.27 -13.39
CA HIS A 112 17.53 -8.19 -14.32
C HIS A 112 16.32 -7.86 -15.20
N GLU A 113 16.33 -6.68 -15.84
CA GLU A 113 15.26 -6.18 -16.71
C GLU A 113 14.99 -7.07 -17.94
N GLY A 114 16.03 -7.75 -18.44
CA GLY A 114 15.91 -8.71 -19.56
C GLY A 114 15.24 -10.04 -19.20
N HIS A 115 14.77 -10.23 -17.97
CA HIS A 115 14.13 -11.48 -17.53
C HIS A 115 12.75 -11.65 -18.17
N ARG A 116 12.41 -12.88 -18.57
CA ARG A 116 11.15 -13.19 -19.26
C ARG A 116 9.90 -12.72 -18.52
N LYS A 117 9.91 -12.76 -17.18
CA LYS A 117 8.81 -12.30 -16.32
C LYS A 117 8.99 -10.89 -15.77
N TYR A 118 10.01 -10.13 -16.19
CA TYR A 118 10.22 -8.77 -15.71
C TYR A 118 8.99 -7.86 -15.93
N PRO A 119 8.33 -7.81 -17.11
CA PRO A 119 7.15 -6.96 -17.29
C PRO A 119 5.99 -7.34 -16.36
N GLN A 120 5.73 -8.65 -16.21
CA GLN A 120 4.68 -9.21 -15.37
C GLN A 120 4.93 -8.95 -13.87
N TRP A 121 6.17 -9.11 -13.42
CA TRP A 121 6.57 -8.80 -12.05
C TRP A 121 6.56 -7.30 -11.76
N VAL A 122 6.78 -6.45 -12.78
CA VAL A 122 6.64 -4.98 -12.69
C VAL A 122 5.16 -4.57 -12.62
N ASP A 123 4.30 -5.09 -13.49
CA ASP A 123 2.88 -4.71 -13.57
C ASP A 123 1.97 -5.42 -12.55
N GLY A 124 2.49 -6.44 -11.86
CA GLY A 124 1.81 -7.16 -10.79
C GLY A 124 0.68 -8.08 -11.27
N SER A 125 0.57 -8.34 -12.57
CA SER A 125 -0.52 -9.12 -13.18
C SER A 125 -0.46 -10.63 -12.91
N GLU A 126 0.57 -11.14 -12.24
CA GLU A 126 0.66 -12.54 -11.82
C GLU A 126 -0.27 -12.90 -10.65
N TRP A 127 -0.95 -11.91 -10.04
CA TRP A 127 -1.90 -12.10 -8.95
C TRP A 127 -3.26 -11.42 -9.19
N THR A 128 -4.32 -12.01 -8.63
CA THR A 128 -5.55 -11.31 -8.26
C THR A 128 -5.39 -10.75 -6.84
N ARG A 129 -5.81 -9.51 -6.60
CA ARG A 129 -5.78 -8.86 -5.28
C ARG A 129 -7.13 -8.21 -4.98
N LEU A 130 -7.69 -8.51 -3.81
CA LEU A 130 -8.90 -7.91 -3.29
C LEU A 130 -8.61 -7.31 -1.91
N VAL A 131 -9.15 -6.12 -1.65
CA VAL A 131 -9.18 -5.54 -0.30
C VAL A 131 -10.64 -5.38 0.09
N ARG A 132 -11.03 -6.00 1.21
CA ARG A 132 -12.34 -5.86 1.83
C ARG A 132 -12.22 -4.87 2.98
N ILE A 133 -13.11 -3.88 3.05
CA ILE A 133 -13.19 -2.94 4.18
C ILE A 133 -14.48 -3.21 4.97
N PHE A 134 -14.35 -3.28 6.28
CA PHE A 134 -15.44 -3.36 7.25
C PHE A 134 -15.32 -2.17 8.19
N TYR A 135 -16.35 -1.33 8.26
CA TYR A 135 -16.38 -0.11 9.06
C TYR A 135 -17.12 -0.34 10.38
N TRP A 136 -16.65 0.31 11.44
CA TRP A 136 -17.33 0.38 12.72
C TRP A 136 -18.17 1.66 12.79
N THR A 137 -19.45 1.52 12.48
CA THR A 137 -20.40 2.64 12.37
C THR A 137 -20.95 3.01 13.75
N LEU A 138 -20.72 4.25 14.20
CA LEU A 138 -21.15 4.74 15.51
C LEU A 138 -22.65 5.09 15.51
N LEU A 139 -23.43 4.40 16.34
CA LEU A 139 -24.89 4.48 16.40
C LEU A 139 -25.43 5.58 17.34
N ASN A 140 -24.70 5.92 18.40
CA ASN A 140 -25.10 6.94 19.40
C ASN A 140 -24.11 8.13 19.48
N PRO A 141 -23.78 8.80 18.35
CA PRO A 141 -22.72 9.81 18.34
C PRO A 141 -22.97 11.00 19.28
N GLN A 142 -24.22 11.40 19.50
CA GLN A 142 -24.55 12.49 20.43
C GLN A 142 -24.38 12.08 21.90
N GLY A 143 -24.81 10.87 22.27
CA GLY A 143 -24.65 10.34 23.62
C GLY A 143 -23.18 10.12 23.98
N PHE A 144 -22.41 9.55 23.04
CA PHE A 144 -20.97 9.36 23.17
C PHE A 144 -20.21 10.69 23.31
N LEU A 145 -20.50 11.68 22.45
CA LEU A 145 -19.75 12.94 22.44
C LEU A 145 -20.08 13.86 23.62
N TYR A 146 -21.33 13.88 24.10
CA TYR A 146 -21.81 14.94 24.99
C TYR A 146 -22.46 14.45 26.30
N MET A 147 -22.80 13.16 26.42
CA MET A 147 -23.56 12.61 27.56
C MET A 147 -22.78 11.55 28.35
N ALA A 148 -21.49 11.35 28.05
CA ALA A 148 -20.64 10.27 28.58
C ALA A 148 -21.23 8.85 28.40
N GLU A 149 -22.07 8.63 27.39
CA GLU A 149 -22.54 7.29 27.04
C GLU A 149 -21.40 6.43 26.49
N LYS A 150 -21.48 5.13 26.80
CA LYS A 150 -20.69 4.09 26.13
C LYS A 150 -20.98 4.12 24.61
N PRO A 151 -19.96 4.22 23.73
CA PRO A 151 -20.18 4.20 22.29
C PRO A 151 -20.69 2.84 21.83
N ARG A 152 -21.65 2.87 20.90
CA ARG A 152 -22.28 1.71 20.28
C ARG A 152 -21.88 1.63 18.81
N PHE A 153 -21.09 0.64 18.43
CA PHE A 153 -20.66 0.42 17.06
C PHE A 153 -21.41 -0.74 16.40
N ALA A 154 -21.81 -0.61 15.13
CA ALA A 154 -22.25 -1.71 14.29
C ALA A 154 -21.23 -1.96 13.17
N GLN A 155 -20.96 -3.22 12.85
CA GLN A 155 -20.12 -3.57 11.70
C GLN A 155 -20.89 -3.32 10.39
N ARG A 156 -20.20 -2.76 9.39
CA ARG A 156 -20.77 -2.54 8.05
C ARG A 156 -19.73 -2.82 6.95
N GLY A 157 -20.03 -3.78 6.09
CA GLY A 157 -19.17 -4.27 5.01
C GLY A 157 -19.51 -5.74 4.68
N PRO A 158 -18.68 -6.44 3.89
CA PRO A 158 -17.48 -5.92 3.23
C PRO A 158 -17.80 -4.97 2.08
N TYR A 159 -16.99 -3.92 1.95
CA TYR A 159 -16.85 -3.14 0.71
C TYR A 159 -15.60 -3.61 -0.01
N VAL A 160 -15.75 -4.16 -1.22
CA VAL A 160 -14.68 -4.87 -1.93
C VAL A 160 -14.02 -3.96 -2.96
N TYR A 161 -12.69 -3.96 -2.98
CA TYR A 161 -11.86 -3.22 -3.93
C TYR A 161 -10.89 -4.16 -4.65
N LYS A 162 -10.86 -4.09 -5.97
CA LYS A 162 -9.80 -4.68 -6.79
C LYS A 162 -8.55 -3.82 -6.69
N ALA A 163 -7.48 -4.36 -6.10
CA ALA A 163 -6.21 -3.67 -5.93
C ALA A 163 -5.28 -3.96 -7.12
N ARG A 164 -4.61 -2.92 -7.62
CA ARG A 164 -3.55 -3.01 -8.62
C ARG A 164 -2.26 -2.45 -8.03
N GLU A 165 -1.18 -3.22 -8.10
CA GLU A 165 0.14 -2.82 -7.62
C GLU A 165 1.10 -2.78 -8.81
N SER A 166 1.86 -1.71 -8.96
CA SER A 166 2.87 -1.56 -10.03
C SER A 166 4.19 -1.10 -9.44
N LYS A 167 5.27 -1.85 -9.71
CA LYS A 167 6.64 -1.48 -9.36
C LYS A 167 7.15 -0.40 -10.32
N TYR A 168 7.91 0.57 -9.83
CA TYR A 168 8.64 1.54 -10.65
C TYR A 168 9.93 1.96 -9.93
N ASP A 169 10.75 2.81 -10.55
CA ASP A 169 12.12 3.14 -10.08
C ASP A 169 12.95 1.89 -9.77
N VAL A 170 12.80 0.86 -10.61
CA VAL A 170 13.46 -0.45 -10.41
C VAL A 170 14.96 -0.32 -10.69
N SER A 171 15.79 -0.89 -9.81
CA SER A 171 17.23 -0.97 -10.00
C SER A 171 17.77 -2.30 -9.45
N PHE A 172 18.52 -3.03 -10.27
CA PHE A 172 19.20 -4.27 -9.90
C PHE A 172 20.66 -4.00 -9.56
N ASN A 173 21.10 -4.40 -8.36
CA ASN A 173 22.47 -4.25 -7.90
C ASN A 173 22.99 -5.58 -7.33
N GLY A 174 23.60 -6.38 -8.21
CA GLY A 174 24.12 -7.70 -7.88
C GLY A 174 23.02 -8.61 -7.30
N PRO A 175 23.12 -9.07 -6.05
CA PRO A 175 22.10 -9.93 -5.44
C PRO A 175 20.84 -9.17 -4.95
N GLN A 176 20.79 -7.85 -5.05
CA GLN A 176 19.70 -7.01 -4.53
C GLN A 176 18.90 -6.36 -5.67
N VAL A 177 17.61 -6.12 -5.44
CA VAL A 177 16.78 -5.24 -6.29
C VAL A 177 16.03 -4.24 -5.40
N SER A 178 15.99 -2.98 -5.82
CA SER A 178 15.18 -1.92 -5.21
C SER A 178 14.10 -1.45 -6.17
N TYR A 179 12.93 -1.08 -5.64
CA TYR A 179 11.81 -0.51 -6.42
C TYR A 179 10.86 0.27 -5.50
N ARG A 180 10.10 1.21 -6.07
CA ARG A 180 8.93 1.81 -5.42
C ARG A 180 7.65 1.06 -5.80
N LEU A 181 6.74 0.89 -4.85
CA LEU A 181 5.52 0.10 -5.05
C LEU A 181 4.26 0.96 -5.02
N ARG A 182 3.76 1.34 -6.20
CA ARG A 182 2.53 2.14 -6.34
C ARG A 182 1.29 1.27 -6.25
N ARG A 183 0.29 1.72 -5.48
CA ARG A 183 -1.02 1.06 -5.36
C ARG A 183 -2.15 1.89 -5.96
N ARG A 184 -3.16 1.22 -6.50
CA ARG A 184 -4.44 1.80 -6.94
C ARG A 184 -5.57 0.84 -6.58
N TYR A 185 -6.68 1.39 -6.12
CA TYR A 185 -7.85 0.61 -5.71
C TYR A 185 -9.06 1.03 -6.56
N VAL A 186 -9.82 0.05 -7.04
CA VAL A 186 -11.05 0.26 -7.82
C VAL A 186 -12.17 -0.50 -7.12
N PHE A 187 -13.27 0.20 -6.79
CA PHE A 187 -14.42 -0.43 -6.14
C PHE A 187 -15.01 -1.54 -7.02
N ASP A 188 -15.45 -2.62 -6.39
CA ASP A 188 -15.95 -3.81 -7.05
C ASP A 188 -17.42 -4.09 -6.66
N PRO A 189 -18.39 -3.56 -7.43
CA PRO A 189 -19.80 -3.61 -7.06
C PRO A 189 -20.36 -5.03 -7.06
N ASP A 190 -19.89 -5.90 -7.96
CA ASP A 190 -20.37 -7.27 -8.09
C ASP A 190 -19.98 -8.10 -6.86
N SER A 191 -18.69 -8.06 -6.48
CA SER A 191 -18.20 -8.74 -5.28
C SER A 191 -18.81 -8.15 -4.01
N THR A 192 -18.90 -6.82 -3.90
CA THR A 192 -19.56 -6.15 -2.77
C THR A 192 -21.02 -6.59 -2.62
N SER A 193 -21.81 -6.58 -3.70
CA SER A 193 -23.21 -7.02 -3.69
C SER A 193 -23.37 -8.52 -3.43
N SER A 194 -22.37 -9.35 -3.78
CA SER A 194 -22.41 -10.79 -3.52
C SER A 194 -22.12 -11.17 -2.07
N GLU A 195 -21.28 -10.39 -1.39
CA GLU A 195 -20.87 -10.63 0.01
C GLU A 195 -21.68 -9.80 1.02
N CYS A 196 -22.16 -8.63 0.62
CA CYS A 196 -23.10 -7.78 1.35
C CYS A 196 -24.17 -7.23 0.38
N PRO A 197 -25.30 -7.94 0.17
CA PRO A 197 -26.36 -7.53 -0.77
C PRO A 197 -27.06 -6.20 -0.48
N THR A 198 -26.80 -5.60 0.68
CA THR A 198 -27.30 -4.26 1.05
C THR A 198 -26.24 -3.17 0.97
N CYS A 199 -24.97 -3.48 0.69
CA CYS A 199 -23.85 -2.53 0.67
C CYS A 199 -23.72 -1.81 -0.69
N SER A 200 -23.54 -0.48 -0.65
CA SER A 200 -23.30 0.35 -1.83
C SER A 200 -22.09 1.28 -1.65
N GLN A 201 -21.47 1.67 -2.77
CA GLN A 201 -20.33 2.60 -2.81
C GLN A 201 -20.65 3.98 -2.19
N ASP A 202 -21.92 4.37 -2.22
CA ASP A 202 -22.43 5.66 -1.72
C ASP A 202 -23.04 5.56 -0.30
N ASP A 203 -22.92 4.40 0.36
CA ASP A 203 -23.39 4.20 1.74
C ASP A 203 -22.77 5.26 2.67
N THR A 204 -23.61 5.99 3.39
CA THR A 204 -23.14 7.01 4.33
C THR A 204 -22.88 6.40 5.69
N LEU A 205 -21.60 6.40 6.10
CA LEU A 205 -21.12 5.76 7.32
C LEU A 205 -20.64 6.81 8.32
N THR A 206 -21.10 6.71 9.56
CA THR A 206 -20.71 7.58 10.68
C THR A 206 -19.56 6.94 11.44
N ILE A 207 -18.36 7.51 11.37
CA ILE A 207 -17.15 6.97 12.02
C ILE A 207 -16.44 8.02 12.88
N LEU A 208 -15.56 7.56 13.78
CA LEU A 208 -14.51 8.40 14.34
C LEU A 208 -13.51 8.75 13.24
N SER A 209 -13.18 10.04 13.09
CA SER A 209 -12.34 10.54 11.98
C SER A 209 -10.84 10.44 12.30
N PRO A 210 -10.06 9.56 11.62
CA PRO A 210 -8.62 9.51 11.84
C PRO A 210 -7.92 10.76 11.32
N TRP A 211 -8.47 11.43 10.30
CA TRP A 211 -7.91 12.67 9.75
C TRP A 211 -8.04 13.84 10.72
N TYR A 212 -9.17 13.97 11.41
CA TYR A 212 -9.34 14.96 12.48
C TYR A 212 -8.38 14.69 13.65
N ILE A 213 -8.35 13.45 14.16
CA ILE A 213 -7.47 13.05 15.29
C ILE A 213 -5.98 13.24 14.92
N ARG A 214 -5.59 12.96 13.67
CA ARG A 214 -4.25 13.25 13.11
C ARG A 214 -3.95 14.74 13.05
N ALA A 215 -4.89 15.57 12.60
CA ALA A 215 -4.71 17.02 12.55
C ALA A 215 -4.50 17.61 13.95
N LEU A 216 -5.32 17.21 14.92
CA LEU A 216 -5.20 17.62 16.33
C LEU A 216 -3.87 17.20 16.97
N SER A 217 -3.43 15.97 16.70
CA SER A 217 -2.17 15.46 17.27
C SER A 217 -0.94 16.16 16.67
N LYS A 218 -1.05 16.68 15.44
CA LYS A 218 -0.02 17.50 14.78
C LYS A 218 -0.02 18.96 15.24
N SER A 219 -1.18 19.57 15.46
CA SER A 219 -1.30 20.92 16.03
C SER A 219 -1.01 20.95 17.54
N GLY A 220 -1.18 19.83 18.24
CA GLY A 220 -1.09 19.75 19.70
C GLY A 220 -2.33 20.28 20.41
N GLY A 221 -3.51 20.15 19.80
CA GLY A 221 -4.80 20.58 20.36
C GLY A 221 -5.73 21.29 19.37
N GLU A 222 -7.03 21.32 19.68
CA GLU A 222 -8.06 22.05 18.92
C GLU A 222 -7.75 23.56 18.80
N GLU A 223 -7.38 24.18 19.92
CA GLU A 223 -7.09 25.62 19.96
C GLU A 223 -5.90 25.98 19.07
N LEU A 224 -4.85 25.17 19.10
CA LEU A 224 -3.66 25.38 18.26
C LEU A 224 -3.96 25.11 16.78
N LEU A 225 -4.85 24.17 16.45
CA LEU A 225 -5.33 23.95 15.08
C LEU A 225 -6.11 25.17 14.55
N ALA A 226 -6.93 25.77 15.41
CA ALA A 226 -7.66 26.99 15.10
C ALA A 226 -6.72 28.18 14.90
N LEU A 227 -5.73 28.36 15.78
CA LEU A 227 -4.74 29.43 15.71
C LEU A 227 -3.81 29.31 14.49
N GLN A 228 -3.50 28.10 14.04
CA GLN A 228 -2.86 27.85 12.73
C GLN A 228 -3.71 28.37 11.55
N SER A 229 -5.04 28.38 11.69
CA SER A 229 -5.94 28.86 10.64
C SER A 229 -6.11 30.39 10.61
N VAL A 230 -6.03 31.08 11.77
CA VAL A 230 -6.32 32.53 11.93
C VAL A 230 -5.65 33.37 10.84
N ALA A 231 -4.37 33.14 10.55
CA ALA A 231 -3.62 33.94 9.59
C ALA A 231 -4.13 33.80 8.16
N LEU A 232 -4.40 32.57 7.72
CA LEU A 232 -4.88 32.23 6.38
C LEU A 232 -6.31 32.74 6.14
N TYR A 233 -7.19 32.63 7.13
CA TYR A 233 -8.54 33.17 7.05
C TYR A 233 -8.54 34.71 7.08
N THR A 234 -7.75 35.32 7.97
CA THR A 234 -7.67 36.79 8.08
C THR A 234 -7.10 37.42 6.80
N SER A 235 -6.07 36.84 6.18
CA SER A 235 -5.50 37.37 4.94
C SER A 235 -6.50 37.32 3.78
N GLY A 236 -7.19 36.19 3.63
CA GLY A 236 -8.14 35.99 2.54
C GLY A 236 -9.41 36.84 2.66
N LEU A 237 -9.97 36.98 3.87
CA LEU A 237 -11.12 37.86 4.12
C LEU A 237 -10.77 39.34 3.88
N LEU A 238 -9.55 39.76 4.25
CA LEU A 238 -9.06 41.11 3.92
C LEU A 238 -8.84 41.29 2.41
N GLN A 239 -8.27 40.31 1.70
CA GLN A 239 -8.09 40.33 0.24
C GLN A 239 -9.44 40.44 -0.50
N GLN A 240 -10.43 39.65 -0.09
CA GLN A 240 -11.79 39.68 -0.61
C GLN A 240 -12.44 41.06 -0.40
N ALA A 241 -12.28 41.66 0.78
CA ALA A 241 -12.83 42.98 1.09
C ALA A 241 -12.18 44.12 0.27
N ILE A 242 -10.88 44.06 0.00
CA ILE A 242 -10.21 45.08 -0.83
C ILE A 242 -10.30 44.81 -2.35
N GLY A 243 -10.82 43.65 -2.77
CA GLY A 243 -10.97 43.29 -4.18
C GLY A 243 -9.65 43.05 -4.92
N VAL A 244 -8.59 42.65 -4.21
CA VAL A 244 -7.23 42.46 -4.76
C VAL A 244 -6.88 40.97 -4.78
N GLY A 245 -6.42 40.48 -5.94
CA GLY A 245 -6.01 39.10 -6.13
C GLY A 245 -4.68 38.72 -5.46
N ASP A 246 -4.45 37.41 -5.36
CA ASP A 246 -3.51 36.72 -4.46
C ASP A 246 -2.03 37.16 -4.50
N SER A 247 -1.60 37.92 -5.52
CA SER A 247 -0.19 38.20 -5.81
C SER A 247 0.33 39.56 -5.33
N ALA A 248 -0.51 40.43 -4.78
CA ALA A 248 -0.09 41.72 -4.24
C ALA A 248 0.24 41.63 -2.73
N PRO A 249 1.28 42.33 -2.23
CA PRO A 249 1.46 42.50 -0.79
C PRO A 249 0.25 43.26 -0.22
N TRP A 250 -0.52 42.58 0.63
CA TRP A 250 -1.71 43.15 1.23
C TRP A 250 -1.35 44.43 2.01
N THR A 251 -2.11 45.50 1.80
CA THR A 251 -1.96 46.75 2.54
C THR A 251 -3.34 47.25 2.94
N MET A 252 -3.64 47.14 4.23
CA MET A 252 -4.91 47.60 4.79
C MET A 252 -4.99 49.13 4.67
N ASN A 253 -5.93 49.63 3.88
CA ASN A 253 -6.09 51.07 3.68
C ASN A 253 -6.59 51.76 4.97
N ASN A 254 -6.33 53.07 5.10
CA ASN A 254 -6.60 53.78 6.35
C ASN A 254 -8.10 53.81 6.73
N THR A 255 -9.01 53.75 5.76
CA THR A 255 -10.46 53.71 6.00
C THR A 255 -10.93 52.37 6.53
N LEU A 256 -10.45 51.24 5.98
CA LEU A 256 -10.72 49.91 6.50
C LEU A 256 -10.07 49.70 7.87
N ALA A 257 -8.83 50.15 8.05
CA ALA A 257 -8.13 50.10 9.33
C ALA A 257 -8.86 50.87 10.43
N ALA A 258 -9.36 52.08 10.14
CA ALA A 258 -10.18 52.84 11.08
C ALA A 258 -11.53 52.16 11.36
N ALA A 259 -12.21 51.63 10.33
CA ALA A 259 -13.50 50.94 10.48
C ALA A 259 -13.41 49.62 11.27
N MET A 260 -12.26 48.93 11.23
CA MET A 260 -12.01 47.72 12.04
C MET A 260 -11.50 48.02 13.45
N GLY A 261 -11.07 49.26 13.72
CA GLY A 261 -10.67 49.76 15.05
C GLY A 261 -11.73 50.60 15.78
N ASP A 262 -12.87 50.90 15.15
CA ASP A 262 -13.98 51.61 15.81
C ASP A 262 -14.73 50.68 16.76
N PHE A 263 -14.77 51.07 18.04
CA PHE A 263 -15.57 50.45 19.10
C PHE A 263 -16.63 51.40 19.67
N ARG A 264 -16.88 52.56 19.02
CA ARG A 264 -17.93 53.52 19.45
C ARG A 264 -19.30 53.17 18.88
N SER A 265 -19.36 52.29 17.90
CA SER A 265 -20.60 51.82 17.27
C SER A 265 -20.77 50.30 17.43
N SER A 266 -22.02 49.85 17.63
CA SER A 266 -22.34 48.42 17.66
C SER A 266 -22.02 47.77 16.30
N PRO A 267 -21.55 46.51 16.24
CA PRO A 267 -21.25 45.82 14.99
C PRO A 267 -22.35 45.98 13.93
N SER A 268 -23.61 45.80 14.31
CA SER A 268 -24.78 45.90 13.42
C SER A 268 -25.10 47.32 12.91
N SER A 269 -24.46 48.34 13.47
CA SER A 269 -24.58 49.75 13.09
C SER A 269 -23.31 50.32 12.42
N SER A 270 -22.23 49.55 12.39
CA SER A 270 -20.93 50.00 11.88
C SER A 270 -20.94 50.24 10.36
N SER A 271 -20.10 51.17 9.89
CA SER A 271 -19.82 51.32 8.45
C SER A 271 -19.22 50.03 7.85
N LEU A 272 -18.53 49.25 8.69
CA LEU A 272 -17.93 47.98 8.35
C LEU A 272 -18.99 46.91 8.01
N ALA A 273 -20.06 46.76 8.80
CA ALA A 273 -21.12 45.78 8.52
C ALA A 273 -21.89 46.07 7.22
N ASN A 274 -22.05 47.35 6.87
CA ASN A 274 -22.69 47.77 5.63
C ASN A 274 -21.81 47.54 4.38
N SER A 275 -20.48 47.57 4.54
CA SER A 275 -19.52 47.47 3.43
C SER A 275 -18.94 46.06 3.27
N TYR A 276 -18.70 45.39 4.39
CA TYR A 276 -17.93 44.16 4.53
C TYR A 276 -18.54 43.28 5.65
N PRO A 277 -19.74 42.72 5.47
CA PRO A 277 -20.46 41.98 6.51
C PRO A 277 -19.66 40.80 7.09
N GLU A 278 -18.83 40.15 6.28
CA GLU A 278 -17.95 39.04 6.70
C GLU A 278 -16.75 39.51 7.56
N LEU A 279 -16.33 40.78 7.47
CA LEU A 279 -15.32 41.37 8.36
C LEU A 279 -15.94 41.83 9.69
N ALA A 280 -17.19 42.30 9.66
CA ALA A 280 -17.85 42.89 10.83
C ALA A 280 -18.14 41.88 11.97
N THR A 281 -18.12 40.58 11.68
CA THR A 281 -18.26 39.52 12.69
C THR A 281 -16.98 39.25 13.49
N PHE A 282 -15.80 39.69 13.01
CA PHE A 282 -14.52 39.42 13.69
C PHE A 282 -13.57 40.62 13.85
N ALA A 283 -13.95 41.81 13.36
CA ALA A 283 -13.14 43.02 13.51
C ALA A 283 -12.95 43.43 14.99
N PHE A 284 -11.76 43.95 15.31
CA PHE A 284 -11.31 44.16 16.68
C PHE A 284 -12.18 45.15 17.45
N GLY A 285 -12.43 46.35 16.93
CA GLY A 285 -13.27 47.36 17.59
C GLY A 285 -14.71 46.89 17.83
N PRO A 286 -15.42 46.36 16.82
CA PRO A 286 -16.76 45.79 17.00
C PRO A 286 -16.81 44.58 17.96
N TRP A 287 -15.76 43.75 18.02
CA TRP A 287 -15.62 42.72 19.05
C TRP A 287 -15.44 43.33 20.45
N LEU A 288 -14.63 44.38 20.57
CA LEU A 288 -14.28 45.04 21.82
C LEU A 288 -15.48 45.71 22.48
N TYR A 289 -16.34 46.34 21.69
CA TYR A 289 -17.60 46.96 22.14
C TYR A 289 -18.52 45.98 22.89
N ASN A 290 -18.46 44.68 22.54
CA ASN A 290 -19.27 43.64 23.17
C ASN A 290 -18.63 43.02 24.44
N GLN A 291 -17.44 43.45 24.86
CA GLN A 291 -16.78 42.89 26.05
C GLN A 291 -17.29 43.54 27.34
N SER A 292 -17.67 42.72 28.32
CA SER A 292 -18.34 43.16 29.55
C SER A 292 -17.40 43.61 30.67
N THR A 293 -16.27 44.25 30.33
CA THR A 293 -15.20 44.63 31.28
C THR A 293 -14.91 46.14 31.24
N PRO A 294 -15.68 46.98 31.97
CA PRO A 294 -15.56 48.44 31.92
C PRO A 294 -14.14 48.95 32.17
N GLN A 295 -13.46 48.47 33.22
CA GLN A 295 -12.11 48.94 33.61
C GLN A 295 -11.08 48.93 32.46
N TYR A 296 -11.19 47.99 31.52
CA TYR A 296 -10.33 47.97 30.34
C TYR A 296 -10.71 49.07 29.33
N VAL A 297 -12.00 49.21 29.00
CA VAL A 297 -12.50 50.20 28.02
C VAL A 297 -12.38 51.63 28.57
N ASP A 298 -12.60 51.82 29.86
CA ASP A 298 -12.46 53.10 30.58
C ASP A 298 -11.00 53.58 30.55
N ASN A 299 -10.02 52.67 30.72
CA ASN A 299 -8.60 52.97 30.61
C ASN A 299 -8.18 53.38 29.18
N LEU A 300 -8.98 53.03 28.16
CA LEU A 300 -8.81 53.48 26.77
C LEU A 300 -9.62 54.74 26.42
N GLN A 301 -10.14 55.47 27.43
CA GLN A 301 -10.59 56.87 27.33
C GLN A 301 -11.52 57.22 26.15
N ASN A 302 -12.37 56.28 25.71
CA ASN A 302 -13.20 56.40 24.50
C ASN A 302 -12.43 56.69 23.18
N THR A 303 -11.10 56.54 23.13
CA THR A 303 -10.31 56.79 21.91
C THR A 303 -10.31 55.58 20.98
N THR A 304 -10.85 55.74 19.77
CA THR A 304 -10.74 54.74 18.69
C THR A 304 -9.28 54.49 18.32
N PHE A 305 -8.91 53.23 18.13
CA PHE A 305 -7.56 52.88 17.67
C PHE A 305 -7.22 53.55 16.33
N SER A 306 -5.98 53.99 16.18
CA SER A 306 -5.52 54.60 14.94
C SER A 306 -5.44 53.58 13.79
N SER A 307 -5.52 54.09 12.57
CA SER A 307 -5.30 53.29 11.35
C SER A 307 -3.94 52.59 11.29
N ALA A 308 -2.98 52.98 12.13
CA ALA A 308 -1.62 52.47 12.15
C ALA A 308 -1.44 51.39 13.24
N GLU A 309 -2.03 51.56 14.43
CA GLU A 309 -2.17 50.48 15.43
C GLU A 309 -2.95 49.28 14.87
N MET A 310 -4.03 49.54 14.12
CA MET A 310 -4.79 48.48 13.44
C MET A 310 -4.01 47.82 12.31
N ARG A 311 -3.22 48.58 11.53
CA ARG A 311 -2.26 47.98 10.59
C ARG A 311 -1.24 47.09 11.30
N GLY A 312 -0.74 47.50 12.48
CA GLY A 312 0.11 46.69 13.34
C GLY A 312 -0.55 45.36 13.73
N LEU A 313 -1.74 45.42 14.35
CA LEU A 313 -2.52 44.24 14.75
C LEU A 313 -2.78 43.28 13.58
N TYR A 314 -3.32 43.77 12.46
CA TYR A 314 -3.62 42.91 11.31
C TYR A 314 -2.37 42.44 10.56
N SER A 315 -1.21 43.08 10.74
CA SER A 315 0.08 42.57 10.25
C SER A 315 0.62 41.39 11.04
N VAL A 316 0.37 41.35 12.35
CA VAL A 316 0.67 40.16 13.16
C VAL A 316 -0.31 39.05 12.82
N LEU A 317 -1.61 39.35 12.76
CA LEU A 317 -2.64 38.34 12.47
C LEU A 317 -2.44 37.66 11.11
N THR A 318 -2.22 38.40 10.02
CA THR A 318 -2.04 37.83 8.67
C THR A 318 -0.69 37.13 8.46
N ASN A 319 0.30 37.36 9.31
CA ASN A 319 1.65 36.80 9.17
C ASN A 319 1.86 35.64 10.15
N SER A 320 1.77 34.40 9.65
CA SER A 320 1.97 33.19 10.47
C SER A 320 3.28 33.16 11.26
N SER A 321 4.36 33.78 10.76
CA SER A 321 5.64 33.87 11.48
C SER A 321 5.66 34.90 12.61
N LEU A 322 4.81 35.92 12.58
CA LEU A 322 4.66 36.84 13.71
C LEU A 322 3.63 36.31 14.70
N LEU A 323 2.49 35.80 14.24
CA LEU A 323 1.44 35.26 15.10
C LEU A 323 1.94 34.08 15.97
N GLY A 324 2.57 33.08 15.35
CA GLY A 324 3.03 31.87 16.04
C GLY A 324 4.29 31.23 15.43
N GLY A 325 5.19 32.04 14.86
CA GLY A 325 6.56 31.65 14.54
C GLY A 325 6.70 30.56 13.46
N SER A 326 7.70 29.69 13.64
CA SER A 326 7.85 28.48 12.83
C SER A 326 6.88 27.37 13.27
N PHE A 327 6.28 27.46 14.45
CA PHE A 327 5.26 26.50 14.91
C PHE A 327 3.97 26.52 14.06
N LEU A 328 3.51 27.68 13.56
CA LEU A 328 2.40 27.71 12.59
C LEU A 328 2.82 27.30 11.15
N ARG A 329 4.06 26.80 10.97
CA ARG A 329 4.62 26.35 9.69
C ARG A 329 5.18 24.93 9.74
N LEU A 330 5.40 24.38 10.92
CA LEU A 330 5.98 23.07 11.17
C LEU A 330 5.05 22.29 12.11
N ASN A 331 4.61 21.12 11.66
CA ASN A 331 3.73 20.20 12.42
C ASN A 331 4.52 19.49 13.56
N ASP A 332 5.06 20.27 14.50
CA ASP A 332 5.94 19.81 15.59
C ASP A 332 5.36 20.16 16.97
N ALA A 333 4.78 19.15 17.62
CA ALA A 333 4.25 19.25 18.98
C ALA A 333 5.34 19.49 20.06
N GLN A 334 6.60 19.12 19.80
CA GLN A 334 7.70 19.40 20.72
C GLN A 334 8.03 20.90 20.72
N LEU A 335 7.95 21.55 19.55
CA LEU A 335 8.13 23.00 19.44
C LEU A 335 7.06 23.76 20.23
N SER A 336 5.77 23.36 20.17
CA SER A 336 4.72 23.97 21.01
C SER A 336 5.08 23.94 22.50
N THR A 337 5.50 22.77 23.00
CA THR A 337 5.86 22.59 24.42
C THR A 337 7.03 23.48 24.82
N ARG A 338 8.06 23.56 23.97
CA ARG A 338 9.21 24.45 24.17
C ARG A 338 8.83 25.93 24.14
N CYS A 339 7.89 26.33 23.29
CA CYS A 339 7.43 27.71 23.19
C CYS A 339 6.60 28.17 24.40
N ARG A 340 5.83 27.27 25.04
CA ARG A 340 5.17 27.56 26.34
C ARG A 340 6.20 27.85 27.43
N LEU A 341 7.28 27.05 27.51
CA LEU A 341 8.35 27.24 28.48
C LEU A 341 9.13 28.54 28.23
N TRP A 342 9.51 28.80 26.98
CA TRP A 342 10.15 30.05 26.56
C TRP A 342 9.32 31.28 26.96
N ALA A 343 8.02 31.30 26.61
CA ALA A 343 7.16 32.43 26.93
C ALA A 343 7.02 32.64 28.44
N ARG A 344 6.87 31.57 29.23
CA ARG A 344 6.81 31.64 30.70
C ARG A 344 8.06 32.30 31.29
N ASP A 345 9.24 31.90 30.84
CA ASP A 345 10.51 32.45 31.33
C ASP A 345 10.66 33.94 30.96
N ILE A 346 10.26 34.32 29.75
CA ILE A 346 10.23 35.72 29.30
C ILE A 346 9.25 36.54 30.16
N CYS A 347 8.03 36.04 30.38
CA CYS A 347 7.00 36.73 31.17
C CYS A 347 7.38 36.87 32.66
N SER A 348 8.12 35.92 33.24
CA SER A 348 8.64 36.02 34.61
C SER A 348 9.84 36.96 34.75
N GLY A 349 10.32 37.58 33.66
CA GLY A 349 11.51 38.42 33.64
C GLY A 349 12.82 37.63 33.81
N GLN A 350 12.78 36.31 33.61
CA GLN A 350 13.95 35.44 33.67
C GLN A 350 14.62 35.34 32.30
N ARG A 351 15.93 35.09 32.28
CA ARG A 351 16.62 34.74 31.03
C ARG A 351 16.09 33.39 30.55
N ALA A 352 15.47 33.37 29.37
CA ALA A 352 14.86 32.17 28.80
C ALA A 352 15.80 30.95 28.86
N SER A 353 15.29 29.82 29.35
CA SER A 353 16.03 28.57 29.51
C SER A 353 16.39 27.86 28.19
N LEU A 354 15.81 28.34 27.08
CA LEU A 354 15.98 27.79 25.73
C LEU A 354 16.36 28.92 24.77
N ASP A 355 17.33 28.65 23.89
CA ASP A 355 17.69 29.54 22.78
C ASP A 355 16.58 29.48 21.71
N LEU A 356 15.59 30.34 21.89
CA LEU A 356 14.39 30.48 21.08
C LEU A 356 14.05 31.96 20.93
N SER A 357 13.49 32.32 19.79
CA SER A 357 13.18 33.69 19.41
C SER A 357 11.71 33.88 19.06
N LEU A 358 11.29 35.14 18.96
CA LEU A 358 9.96 35.52 18.48
C LEU A 358 9.66 34.93 17.08
N ALA A 359 10.66 34.77 16.21
CA ALA A 359 10.49 34.13 14.90
C ALA A 359 10.25 32.61 14.98
N ALA A 360 10.63 31.95 16.08
CA ALA A 360 10.40 30.53 16.30
C ALA A 360 9.03 30.26 16.94
N CYS A 361 8.65 31.05 17.95
CA CYS A 361 7.42 30.83 18.74
C CYS A 361 6.26 31.78 18.41
N GLY A 362 6.54 32.98 17.91
CA GLY A 362 5.55 34.03 17.67
C GLY A 362 4.98 34.67 18.93
N VAL A 363 4.14 35.69 18.68
CA VAL A 363 3.53 36.56 19.69
C VAL A 363 2.54 35.82 20.59
N ILE A 364 1.80 34.84 20.05
CA ILE A 364 0.64 34.27 20.73
C ILE A 364 0.98 33.60 22.07
N TYR A 365 2.13 32.92 22.15
CA TYR A 365 2.59 32.32 23.41
C TYR A 365 2.93 33.39 24.45
N LEU A 366 3.48 34.55 24.07
CA LEU A 366 3.74 35.65 25.00
C LEU A 366 2.43 36.24 25.54
N ILE A 367 1.48 36.54 24.65
CA ILE A 367 0.20 37.14 25.02
C ILE A 367 -0.62 36.22 25.93
N HIS A 368 -0.71 34.92 25.61
CA HIS A 368 -1.39 33.94 26.45
C HIS A 368 -0.65 33.70 27.79
N THR A 369 0.68 33.77 27.84
CA THR A 369 1.44 33.40 29.06
C THR A 369 1.67 34.56 30.03
N CYS A 370 1.80 35.80 29.55
CA CYS A 370 2.09 36.96 30.41
C CYS A 370 0.83 37.48 31.13
N GLY A 371 -0.34 37.40 30.46
CA GLY A 371 -1.57 38.01 30.95
C GLY A 371 -1.38 39.50 31.24
N GLU A 372 -1.60 39.90 32.49
CA GLU A 372 -1.45 41.29 32.96
C GLU A 372 -0.02 41.63 33.43
N ASN A 373 0.83 40.64 33.71
CA ASN A 373 2.18 40.85 34.25
C ASN A 373 3.22 40.76 33.12
N VAL A 374 3.40 41.87 32.40
CA VAL A 374 4.20 41.93 31.17
C VAL A 374 5.60 42.48 31.47
N SER A 375 6.60 41.59 31.57
CA SER A 375 8.00 41.97 31.82
C SER A 375 8.54 42.94 30.77
N SER A 376 9.59 43.70 31.09
CA SER A 376 10.25 44.58 30.11
C SER A 376 10.74 43.84 28.87
N GLN A 377 11.19 42.59 29.01
CA GLN A 377 11.58 41.73 27.89
C GLN A 377 10.38 41.26 27.04
N ALA A 378 9.24 40.97 27.67
CA ALA A 378 8.01 40.68 26.94
C ALA A 378 7.49 41.92 26.19
N ARG A 379 7.53 43.10 26.83
CA ARG A 379 7.12 44.39 26.25
C ARG A 379 7.93 44.76 25.01
N GLU A 380 9.25 44.57 25.04
CA GLU A 380 10.13 44.75 23.88
C GLU A 380 9.75 43.83 22.71
N LEU A 381 9.56 42.53 22.97
CA LEU A 381 9.18 41.56 21.93
C LEU A 381 7.77 41.80 21.35
N LEU A 382 6.83 42.30 22.17
CA LEU A 382 5.51 42.71 21.71
C LEU A 382 5.57 43.96 20.82
N HIS A 383 6.34 44.98 21.23
CA HIS A 383 6.59 46.17 20.40
C HIS A 383 7.21 45.78 19.05
N GLN A 384 8.26 44.94 19.03
CA GLN A 384 8.90 44.48 17.79
C GLN A 384 7.94 43.78 16.83
N ALA A 385 6.87 43.15 17.32
CA ALA A 385 5.85 42.51 16.48
C ALA A 385 4.82 43.52 15.93
N PHE A 386 4.25 44.36 16.79
CA PHE A 386 3.15 45.26 16.41
C PHE A 386 3.61 46.60 15.81
N CYS A 387 4.90 46.95 15.96
CA CYS A 387 5.55 48.13 15.40
C CYS A 387 6.56 47.77 14.29
N TRP A 388 6.19 46.85 13.39
CA TRP A 388 7.04 46.39 12.30
C TRP A 388 7.53 47.56 11.40
N GLN A 389 8.81 47.53 11.00
CA GLN A 389 9.54 48.63 10.35
C GLN A 389 8.95 49.17 9.02
N GLY A 390 7.97 48.49 8.43
CA GLY A 390 7.22 48.97 7.26
C GLY A 390 6.14 50.01 7.56
N SER A 391 5.88 50.36 8.83
CA SER A 391 4.80 51.28 9.22
C SER A 391 5.06 52.76 8.88
N GLY A 392 6.31 53.21 9.01
CA GLY A 392 6.75 54.58 8.68
C GLY A 392 6.17 55.70 9.56
N SER A 393 5.58 55.38 10.71
CA SER A 393 4.91 56.33 11.60
C SER A 393 5.03 55.94 13.07
N ASP A 394 5.20 56.92 13.96
CA ASP A 394 5.30 56.74 15.43
C ASP A 394 4.01 56.20 16.08
N THR A 395 2.93 56.06 15.32
CA THR A 395 1.66 55.46 15.75
C THR A 395 1.66 53.95 15.51
N CYS A 396 1.88 53.18 16.57
CA CYS A 396 1.71 51.73 16.62
C CYS A 396 1.33 51.32 18.06
N LEU A 397 1.07 50.03 18.30
CA LEU A 397 0.81 49.53 19.67
C LEU A 397 2.14 49.49 20.45
N ASP A 398 2.55 50.63 21.00
CA ASP A 398 3.82 50.74 21.72
C ASP A 398 3.75 50.18 23.14
N PHE A 399 4.24 48.95 23.30
CA PHE A 399 4.41 48.31 24.61
C PHE A 399 5.62 48.83 25.40
N THR A 400 6.56 49.56 24.80
CA THR A 400 7.78 50.05 25.49
C THR A 400 7.50 51.28 26.34
N THR A 401 6.91 52.35 25.80
CA THR A 401 6.69 53.61 26.57
C THR A 401 5.37 53.68 27.32
N ALA A 402 4.40 52.80 27.03
CA ALA A 402 3.09 52.80 27.68
C ALA A 402 3.18 52.67 29.22
N PRO A 403 2.27 53.30 30.00
CA PRO A 403 2.09 52.98 31.42
C PRO A 403 1.80 51.49 31.63
N GLU A 404 2.23 50.92 32.76
CA GLU A 404 2.07 49.49 33.05
C GLU A 404 0.60 49.04 32.98
N THR A 405 -0.32 49.87 33.47
CA THR A 405 -1.77 49.63 33.39
C THR A 405 -2.31 49.60 31.95
N LEU A 406 -1.73 50.40 31.03
CA LEU A 406 -2.10 50.42 29.62
C LEU A 406 -1.48 49.23 28.86
N ALA A 407 -0.23 48.88 29.18
CA ALA A 407 0.43 47.69 28.62
C ALA A 407 -0.31 46.39 29.02
N ALA A 408 -0.72 46.27 30.28
CA ALA A 408 -1.53 45.16 30.78
C ALA A 408 -2.94 45.14 30.16
N ALA A 409 -3.57 46.31 29.97
CA ALA A 409 -4.83 46.43 29.24
C ALA A 409 -4.71 45.91 27.80
N TYR A 410 -3.67 46.31 27.07
CA TYR A 410 -3.40 45.83 25.71
C TYR A 410 -3.16 44.32 25.65
N THR A 411 -2.35 43.72 26.54
CA THR A 411 -2.14 42.27 26.51
C THR A 411 -3.39 41.49 26.88
N HIS A 412 -4.17 41.93 27.89
CA HIS A 412 -5.41 41.27 28.28
C HIS A 412 -6.42 41.27 27.12
N ALA A 413 -6.64 42.40 26.44
CA ALA A 413 -7.58 42.48 25.33
C ALA A 413 -7.11 41.74 24.07
N LEU A 414 -5.80 41.75 23.77
CA LEU A 414 -5.27 40.92 22.68
C LEU A 414 -5.38 39.42 22.99
N ALA A 415 -5.22 39.00 24.26
CA ALA A 415 -5.45 37.61 24.67
C ALA A 415 -6.92 37.21 24.48
N GLY A 416 -7.86 38.03 24.98
CA GLY A 416 -9.29 37.81 24.77
C GLY A 416 -9.67 37.80 23.29
N TYR A 417 -9.08 38.68 22.49
CA TYR A 417 -9.33 38.74 21.05
C TYR A 417 -8.77 37.52 20.32
N PHE A 418 -7.56 37.07 20.67
CA PHE A 418 -6.95 35.89 20.05
C PHE A 418 -7.70 34.61 20.44
N ALA A 419 -8.20 34.49 21.69
CA ALA A 419 -9.10 33.41 22.10
C ALA A 419 -10.46 33.46 21.36
N PHE A 420 -11.01 34.66 21.15
CA PHE A 420 -12.21 34.85 20.33
C PHE A 420 -11.97 34.47 18.85
N LEU A 421 -10.89 34.94 18.23
CA LEU A 421 -10.53 34.60 16.85
C LEU A 421 -10.23 33.10 16.71
N SER A 422 -9.59 32.48 17.69
CA SER A 422 -9.42 31.03 17.78
C SER A 422 -10.77 30.34 17.73
N ASN A 423 -11.69 30.64 18.66
CA ASN A 423 -13.02 30.03 18.67
C ASN A 423 -13.84 30.33 17.40
N HIS A 424 -13.79 31.56 16.88
CA HIS A 424 -14.48 31.96 15.66
C HIS A 424 -13.97 31.16 14.45
N PHE A 425 -12.67 31.22 14.16
CA PHE A 425 -12.09 30.51 13.03
C PHE A 425 -12.07 28.99 13.24
N PHE A 426 -12.13 28.48 14.47
CA PHE A 426 -12.35 27.06 14.73
C PHE A 426 -13.74 26.60 14.30
N ASN A 427 -14.79 27.33 14.69
CA ASN A 427 -16.15 26.99 14.25
C ASN A 427 -16.29 27.11 12.72
N VAL A 428 -15.70 28.15 12.13
CA VAL A 428 -15.60 28.31 10.67
C VAL A 428 -14.86 27.12 10.03
N PHE A 429 -13.73 26.67 10.60
CA PHE A 429 -12.99 25.49 10.15
C PHE A 429 -13.82 24.21 10.22
N LEU A 430 -14.49 23.93 11.34
CA LEU A 430 -15.34 22.72 11.54
C LEU A 430 -16.60 22.70 10.65
N VAL A 431 -17.10 23.88 10.25
CA VAL A 431 -18.23 24.01 9.33
C VAL A 431 -17.77 23.93 7.88
N HIS A 432 -16.64 24.55 7.51
CA HIS A 432 -16.20 24.67 6.12
C HIS A 432 -15.26 23.55 5.65
N ARG A 433 -14.33 23.06 6.48
CA ARG A 433 -13.51 21.88 6.15
C ARG A 433 -14.25 20.56 6.35
N GLN A 434 -15.42 20.59 7.00
CA GLN A 434 -16.23 19.42 7.37
C GLN A 434 -15.51 18.36 8.23
N LEU A 435 -14.29 18.62 8.71
CA LEU A 435 -13.59 17.72 9.63
C LEU A 435 -14.19 17.85 11.04
N ARG A 436 -14.50 16.71 11.64
CA ARG A 436 -15.05 16.59 13.00
C ARG A 436 -14.57 15.28 13.63
N LEU A 437 -14.56 15.22 14.97
CA LEU A 437 -14.16 14.03 15.72
C LEU A 437 -14.96 12.78 15.35
N VAL A 438 -16.26 12.96 15.11
CA VAL A 438 -17.14 11.99 14.44
C VAL A 438 -17.67 12.66 13.17
N GLU A 439 -17.58 11.97 12.05
CA GLU A 439 -18.09 12.44 10.75
C GLU A 439 -18.90 11.35 10.02
N SER A 440 -19.86 11.78 9.22
CA SER A 440 -20.69 10.91 8.37
C SER A 440 -20.35 11.18 6.91
N ARG A 441 -19.82 10.19 6.18
CA ARG A 441 -19.44 10.32 4.76
C ARG A 441 -19.82 9.11 3.93
N PRO A 442 -20.01 9.29 2.60
CA PRO A 442 -20.07 8.20 1.65
C PRO A 442 -18.84 7.28 1.75
N GLN A 443 -19.06 5.99 1.64
CA GLN A 443 -18.04 4.95 1.78
C GLN A 443 -16.86 5.14 0.81
N ASN A 444 -17.12 5.58 -0.43
CA ASN A 444 -16.07 5.91 -1.39
C ASN A 444 -15.10 7.01 -0.92
N GLN A 445 -15.59 8.07 -0.27
CA GLN A 445 -14.78 9.14 0.30
C GLN A 445 -13.93 8.63 1.48
N LEU A 446 -14.47 7.73 2.29
CA LEU A 446 -13.72 7.13 3.39
C LEU A 446 -12.61 6.19 2.87
N ALA A 447 -12.87 5.39 1.84
CA ALA A 447 -11.89 4.43 1.31
C ALA A 447 -10.78 5.09 0.48
N LEU A 448 -11.14 6.02 -0.43
CA LEU A 448 -10.23 6.59 -1.44
C LEU A 448 -9.81 8.03 -1.12
N GLY A 449 -10.60 8.76 -0.33
CA GLY A 449 -10.31 10.14 0.09
C GLY A 449 -11.30 11.15 -0.47
N PHE A 450 -11.21 12.38 0.02
CA PHE A 450 -12.10 13.47 -0.37
C PHE A 450 -11.38 14.82 -0.40
N GLU A 451 -11.86 15.74 -1.23
CA GLU A 451 -11.50 17.14 -1.15
C GLU A 451 -12.40 17.85 -0.14
N ALA A 452 -11.81 18.43 0.90
CA ALA A 452 -12.48 19.45 1.69
C ALA A 452 -12.42 20.78 0.93
N HIS A 453 -13.38 20.97 0.03
CA HIS A 453 -13.68 22.28 -0.53
C HIS A 453 -13.91 23.28 0.61
N ALA A 454 -13.24 24.42 0.58
CA ALA A 454 -13.55 25.49 1.49
C ALA A 454 -14.83 26.21 1.04
N ALA A 455 -15.65 26.66 1.99
CA ALA A 455 -16.85 27.43 1.67
C ALA A 455 -16.54 28.88 1.22
N ALA A 456 -15.36 29.40 1.55
CA ALA A 456 -14.86 30.68 1.09
C ALA A 456 -13.82 30.50 -0.02
N SER A 457 -13.94 31.28 -1.09
CA SER A 457 -13.25 31.06 -2.37
C SER A 457 -11.74 31.32 -2.35
N PHE A 458 -11.23 32.04 -1.35
CA PHE A 458 -9.80 32.36 -1.19
C PHE A 458 -8.98 31.25 -0.49
N LEU A 459 -9.61 30.18 -0.03
CA LEU A 459 -8.94 29.10 0.71
C LEU A 459 -8.57 27.93 -0.20
N PRO A 460 -7.34 27.40 -0.14
CA PRO A 460 -6.94 26.26 -0.95
C PRO A 460 -7.76 25.02 -0.61
N THR A 461 -8.21 24.27 -1.62
CA THR A 461 -8.78 22.93 -1.44
C THR A 461 -7.76 22.02 -0.76
N THR A 462 -8.22 21.11 0.11
CA THR A 462 -7.35 20.19 0.83
C THR A 462 -7.85 18.77 0.62
N PHE A 463 -7.03 17.92 0.02
CA PHE A 463 -7.34 16.51 -0.17
C PHE A 463 -6.92 15.69 1.06
N TYR A 464 -7.84 14.89 1.57
CA TYR A 464 -7.61 13.94 2.66
C TYR A 464 -7.56 12.52 2.09
N SER A 465 -6.38 11.91 2.08
CA SER A 465 -6.16 10.56 1.55
C SER A 465 -7.00 9.52 2.28
N GLY A 466 -7.80 8.75 1.56
CA GLY A 466 -8.69 7.73 2.14
C GLY A 466 -7.94 6.58 2.81
N LEU A 467 -8.67 5.80 3.61
CA LEU A 467 -8.13 4.75 4.49
C LEU A 467 -7.34 3.63 3.76
N LEU A 468 -7.54 3.45 2.44
CA LEU A 468 -6.73 2.54 1.62
C LEU A 468 -5.43 3.16 1.09
N LEU A 469 -5.38 4.49 0.98
CA LEU A 469 -4.22 5.25 0.48
C LEU A 469 -3.33 5.74 1.62
N SER A 470 -3.90 6.01 2.79
CA SER A 470 -3.16 6.33 4.01
C SER A 470 -2.58 5.06 4.64
N GLU A 471 -1.54 4.47 4.03
CA GLU A 471 -0.70 3.45 4.69
C GLU A 471 0.27 4.12 5.70
N TRP A 472 -0.34 4.94 6.57
CA TRP A 472 0.09 5.56 7.83
C TRP A 472 1.47 6.23 7.96
N GLY A 473 2.13 6.53 6.83
CA GLY A 473 3.28 7.45 6.74
C GLY A 473 2.96 8.94 6.93
N ALA A 474 3.92 9.81 6.60
CA ALA A 474 3.96 11.24 6.92
C ALA A 474 3.47 12.14 5.76
N ASP A 475 2.14 12.21 5.62
CA ASP A 475 1.37 13.09 4.73
C ASP A 475 1.48 12.74 3.24
N GLY A 476 0.58 13.28 2.41
CA GLY A 476 0.44 12.99 0.97
C GLY A 476 1.59 13.49 0.08
N THR A 477 2.76 13.69 0.67
CA THR A 477 4.00 14.19 0.05
C THR A 477 5.10 13.13 0.00
N GLU A 478 4.98 12.03 0.76
CA GLU A 478 5.92 10.90 0.65
C GLU A 478 5.65 10.09 -0.63
N ALA A 479 6.69 9.86 -1.43
CA ALA A 479 6.60 9.05 -2.65
C ALA A 479 6.39 7.56 -2.31
N ASP A 480 5.66 6.84 -3.18
CA ASP A 480 5.28 5.41 -3.02
C ASP A 480 6.41 4.55 -2.40
N PRO A 481 6.10 3.66 -1.44
CA PRO A 481 7.09 3.10 -0.52
C PRO A 481 8.26 2.41 -1.24
N LEU A 482 9.48 2.66 -0.74
CA LEU A 482 10.72 2.12 -1.28
C LEU A 482 11.00 0.75 -0.66
N TRP A 483 10.97 -0.27 -1.49
CA TRP A 483 11.34 -1.64 -1.16
C TRP A 483 12.74 -1.95 -1.65
N LYS A 484 13.49 -2.73 -0.88
CA LYS A 484 14.76 -3.32 -1.29
C LYS A 484 14.82 -4.74 -0.78
N VAL A 485 15.00 -5.68 -1.70
CA VAL A 485 14.89 -7.12 -1.44
C VAL A 485 16.07 -7.86 -2.05
N TYR A 486 16.39 -9.03 -1.50
CA TYR A 486 17.28 -9.98 -2.16
C TYR A 486 16.58 -10.66 -3.34
N THR A 487 17.38 -11.11 -4.30
CA THR A 487 16.99 -12.00 -5.38
C THR A 487 17.66 -13.36 -5.19
N CYS A 488 17.28 -14.37 -5.97
CA CYS A 488 17.90 -15.71 -5.91
C CYS A 488 19.38 -15.76 -6.35
N LEU A 489 20.03 -14.62 -6.61
CA LEU A 489 21.49 -14.54 -6.72
C LEU A 489 22.15 -14.56 -5.33
N GLN A 490 21.47 -14.11 -4.28
CA GLN A 490 21.98 -14.17 -2.91
C GLN A 490 22.20 -15.63 -2.47
N HIS A 491 23.46 -15.98 -2.21
CA HIS A 491 23.93 -17.37 -1.99
C HIS A 491 23.55 -18.38 -3.09
N ARG A 492 23.07 -17.90 -4.24
CA ARG A 492 22.43 -18.68 -5.32
C ARG A 492 21.20 -19.50 -4.87
N ASP A 493 20.54 -19.11 -3.79
CA ASP A 493 19.43 -19.85 -3.17
C ASP A 493 18.05 -19.25 -3.54
N MET A 494 16.99 -20.06 -3.61
CA MET A 494 15.61 -19.59 -3.79
C MET A 494 15.02 -19.03 -2.47
N ASP A 495 15.49 -19.48 -1.31
CA ASP A 495 15.05 -19.01 0.02
C ASP A 495 15.37 -17.53 0.31
N ASN A 496 16.15 -16.88 -0.56
CA ASN A 496 16.43 -15.45 -0.51
C ASN A 496 15.61 -14.62 -1.53
N ASN A 497 14.73 -15.23 -2.33
CA ASN A 497 13.96 -14.49 -3.33
C ASN A 497 12.97 -13.53 -2.67
N MET A 498 12.96 -12.27 -3.11
CA MET A 498 12.14 -11.19 -2.56
C MET A 498 12.30 -10.97 -1.04
N LYS A 499 13.32 -11.55 -0.39
CA LYS A 499 13.54 -11.45 1.06
C LYS A 499 13.91 -10.01 1.42
N LEU A 500 13.17 -9.41 2.36
CA LEU A 500 13.29 -7.98 2.66
C LEU A 500 14.67 -7.64 3.24
N ILE A 501 15.21 -6.49 2.84
CA ILE A 501 16.45 -5.91 3.36
C ILE A 501 16.13 -4.57 4.04
N GLU A 502 15.42 -3.70 3.32
CA GLU A 502 15.24 -2.30 3.65
C GLU A 502 13.85 -1.86 3.16
N TYR A 503 13.11 -1.14 4.01
CA TYR A 503 11.79 -0.58 3.71
C TYR A 503 11.79 0.90 4.10
N ASN A 504 11.42 1.79 3.17
CA ASN A 504 11.50 3.25 3.32
C ASN A 504 12.85 3.72 3.91
N SER A 505 13.96 3.20 3.35
CA SER A 505 15.34 3.48 3.77
C SER A 505 15.67 3.10 5.22
N SER A 506 14.88 2.20 5.84
CA SER A 506 15.17 1.61 7.15
C SER A 506 15.38 0.10 7.06
N TRP A 507 16.37 -0.40 7.81
CA TRP A 507 16.72 -1.81 7.97
C TRP A 507 16.05 -2.44 9.21
N PHE A 508 15.39 -1.61 10.01
CA PHE A 508 14.82 -1.93 11.31
C PHE A 508 13.40 -1.38 11.46
N SER A 509 12.61 -2.03 12.30
CA SER A 509 11.33 -1.52 12.79
C SER A 509 11.51 -0.12 13.41
N PRO A 510 10.56 0.82 13.22
CA PRO A 510 10.58 2.11 13.90
C PRO A 510 10.81 1.97 15.42
N VAL A 511 11.75 2.77 15.96
CA VAL A 511 12.11 2.73 17.38
C VAL A 511 10.92 3.08 18.28
N SER A 512 10.00 3.89 17.79
CA SER A 512 8.72 4.21 18.43
C SER A 512 7.80 3.00 18.69
N LEU A 513 7.97 1.89 17.98
CA LEU A 513 7.23 0.64 18.22
C LEU A 513 7.87 -0.22 19.32
N GLN A 514 8.98 0.20 19.93
CA GLN A 514 9.75 -0.58 20.91
C GLN A 514 9.72 0.09 22.30
N TYR A 515 9.77 -0.73 23.36
CA TYR A 515 9.96 -0.28 24.74
C TYR A 515 11.43 0.04 25.02
N ASP A 516 12.32 -0.87 24.63
CA ASP A 516 13.77 -0.72 24.66
C ASP A 516 14.26 -0.08 23.35
N THR A 517 14.81 1.13 23.47
CA THR A 517 15.32 1.96 22.36
C THR A 517 16.73 1.60 21.88
N GLU A 518 17.48 0.82 22.67
CA GLU A 518 18.80 0.32 22.28
C GLU A 518 18.67 -0.97 21.45
N SER A 519 17.67 -1.80 21.78
CA SER A 519 17.29 -2.93 20.92
C SER A 519 16.79 -2.46 19.54
N ARG A 520 17.18 -3.18 18.49
CA ARG A 520 16.71 -2.92 17.11
C ARG A 520 16.14 -4.18 16.48
N TYR A 521 14.83 -4.23 16.34
CA TYR A 521 14.13 -5.30 15.61
C TYR A 521 14.37 -5.19 14.10
N SER A 522 15.00 -6.19 13.48
CA SER A 522 15.30 -6.19 12.03
C SER A 522 14.05 -6.38 11.18
N LEU A 523 14.06 -5.86 9.95
CA LEU A 523 13.01 -6.13 8.95
C LEU A 523 13.28 -7.37 8.09
N SER A 524 14.45 -8.00 8.20
CA SER A 524 14.86 -9.13 7.36
C SER A 524 13.92 -10.34 7.51
N SER A 525 13.06 -10.54 6.50
CA SER A 525 11.93 -11.48 6.54
C SER A 525 11.38 -11.76 5.14
N HIS A 526 10.45 -12.70 5.04
CA HIS A 526 9.82 -13.10 3.78
C HIS A 526 8.77 -12.08 3.31
N THR A 527 8.44 -12.07 2.02
CA THR A 527 7.44 -11.13 1.44
C THR A 527 6.44 -11.84 0.51
N ASP A 528 6.87 -12.20 -0.70
CA ASP A 528 6.11 -12.95 -1.72
C ASP A 528 6.58 -14.42 -1.85
N PHE A 529 7.68 -14.77 -1.17
CA PHE A 529 8.27 -16.12 -1.10
C PHE A 529 8.70 -16.44 0.35
N GLY A 530 8.36 -17.64 0.83
CA GLY A 530 8.89 -18.28 2.04
C GLY A 530 10.01 -19.30 1.75
N THR A 531 10.26 -20.22 2.67
CA THR A 531 11.26 -21.29 2.50
C THR A 531 10.87 -22.32 1.45
N SER A 532 11.81 -22.73 0.61
CA SER A 532 11.68 -23.76 -0.41
C SER A 532 12.30 -25.10 0.01
N CYS A 533 11.98 -26.19 -0.70
CA CYS A 533 12.69 -27.46 -0.57
C CYS A 533 14.02 -27.43 -1.32
N GLY A 534 15.09 -27.08 -0.61
CA GLY A 534 16.46 -27.24 -1.10
C GLY A 534 16.74 -28.66 -1.61
N HIS A 535 17.41 -28.76 -2.76
CA HIS A 535 17.80 -30.01 -3.44
C HIS A 535 16.71 -31.10 -3.53
N LEU A 536 15.75 -30.88 -4.44
CA LEU A 536 14.82 -31.91 -4.91
C LEU A 536 15.50 -33.26 -5.16
N ARG A 537 14.84 -34.35 -4.73
CA ARG A 537 15.23 -35.73 -5.01
C ARG A 537 14.11 -36.46 -5.75
N THR A 538 14.47 -37.50 -6.49
CA THR A 538 13.50 -38.32 -7.21
C THR A 538 12.71 -39.21 -6.25
N CYS A 539 11.40 -39.37 -6.50
CA CYS A 539 10.45 -40.12 -5.68
C CYS A 539 10.25 -39.64 -4.22
N THR A 540 10.76 -38.48 -3.83
CA THR A 540 10.43 -37.84 -2.54
C THR A 540 9.38 -36.75 -2.73
N GLN A 541 8.30 -36.75 -1.95
CA GLN A 541 7.49 -35.54 -1.80
C GLN A 541 8.27 -34.47 -1.03
N CYS A 542 8.19 -33.24 -1.51
CA CYS A 542 8.71 -32.07 -0.81
C CYS A 542 7.69 -31.65 0.26
N SER A 543 8.05 -31.82 1.53
CA SER A 543 7.38 -31.18 2.65
C SER A 543 8.20 -29.99 3.11
N SER A 544 7.57 -28.83 3.29
CA SER A 544 8.24 -27.69 3.92
C SER A 544 8.77 -28.09 5.30
N SER A 545 10.02 -27.71 5.55
CA SER A 545 10.80 -28.09 6.73
C SER A 545 10.53 -27.18 7.94
N SER A 546 10.20 -25.91 7.72
CA SER A 546 9.99 -24.96 8.80
C SER A 546 8.58 -25.03 9.38
N SER A 547 8.50 -25.11 10.71
CA SER A 547 7.27 -25.01 11.51
C SER A 547 6.77 -23.58 11.67
N ALA A 548 7.60 -22.58 11.39
CA ALA A 548 7.26 -21.16 11.46
C ALA A 548 7.92 -20.37 10.32
N LEU A 549 7.28 -19.29 9.87
CA LEU A 549 7.81 -18.36 8.87
C LEU A 549 7.47 -16.92 9.27
N ASP A 550 8.49 -16.06 9.29
CA ASP A 550 8.30 -14.63 9.52
C ASP A 550 8.14 -13.90 8.18
N PHE A 551 7.05 -13.15 8.04
CA PHE A 551 6.73 -12.33 6.87
C PHE A 551 6.64 -10.85 7.27
N PHE A 552 7.14 -9.94 6.43
CA PHE A 552 6.98 -8.50 6.66
C PHE A 552 5.53 -8.07 6.45
N ILE A 553 4.93 -7.46 7.48
CA ILE A 553 3.58 -6.90 7.41
C ILE A 553 3.69 -5.38 7.43
N GLU A 554 3.46 -4.77 6.27
CA GLU A 554 3.62 -3.32 6.02
C GLU A 554 2.84 -2.47 7.03
N ALA A 555 1.56 -2.79 7.27
CA ALA A 555 0.72 -2.09 8.24
C ALA A 555 1.24 -2.18 9.70
N LEU A 556 2.05 -3.18 10.04
CA LEU A 556 2.70 -3.29 11.35
C LEU A 556 4.11 -2.68 11.37
N HIS A 557 4.64 -2.27 10.20
CA HIS A 557 6.02 -1.81 9.97
C HIS A 557 7.11 -2.78 10.46
N ARG A 558 6.80 -4.09 10.56
CA ARG A 558 7.72 -5.14 11.02
C ARG A 558 7.34 -6.54 10.52
N PRO A 559 8.24 -7.53 10.67
CA PRO A 559 7.90 -8.94 10.63
C PRO A 559 6.79 -9.34 11.61
N ALA A 560 5.93 -10.26 11.17
CA ALA A 560 5.03 -11.07 12.00
C ALA A 560 5.28 -12.56 11.70
N SER A 561 5.20 -13.39 12.73
CA SER A 561 5.43 -14.84 12.64
C SER A 561 4.13 -15.59 12.32
N PHE A 562 4.23 -16.59 11.45
CA PHE A 562 3.13 -17.48 11.07
C PHE A 562 3.55 -18.93 11.33
N HIS A 563 2.72 -19.72 12.00
CA HIS A 563 2.99 -21.12 12.32
C HIS A 563 2.29 -22.06 11.35
N LEU A 564 2.89 -23.24 11.11
CA LEU A 564 2.32 -24.30 10.30
C LEU A 564 0.96 -24.75 10.89
N ALA A 565 -0.12 -24.51 10.16
CA ALA A 565 -1.46 -24.90 10.56
C ALA A 565 -1.91 -26.20 9.88
N GLN A 566 -1.85 -26.24 8.54
CA GLN A 566 -2.34 -27.39 7.76
C GLN A 566 -1.65 -27.53 6.40
N ARG A 567 -1.69 -28.75 5.84
CA ARG A 567 -1.31 -29.02 4.45
C ARG A 567 -2.59 -29.21 3.63
N THR A 568 -2.71 -28.50 2.51
CA THR A 568 -3.92 -28.46 1.67
C THR A 568 -3.53 -28.47 0.19
N SER A 569 -4.49 -28.34 -0.72
CA SER A 569 -4.20 -28.25 -2.16
C SER A 569 -4.93 -27.10 -2.83
N LEU A 570 -4.17 -26.29 -3.59
CA LEU A 570 -4.71 -25.25 -4.45
C LEU A 570 -4.63 -25.73 -5.92
N TRP A 571 -5.78 -25.77 -6.59
CA TRP A 571 -5.97 -26.29 -7.95
C TRP A 571 -5.34 -27.69 -8.23
N GLY A 572 -5.16 -28.54 -7.23
CA GLY A 572 -4.54 -29.87 -7.40
C GLY A 572 -2.99 -29.87 -7.37
N VAL A 573 -2.37 -28.88 -6.73
CA VAL A 573 -0.96 -28.91 -6.29
C VAL A 573 -0.92 -28.77 -4.77
N ASP A 574 -0.01 -29.49 -4.12
CA ASP A 574 0.15 -29.48 -2.66
C ASP A 574 0.73 -28.13 -2.19
N VAL A 575 0.07 -27.49 -1.21
CA VAL A 575 0.53 -26.25 -0.58
C VAL A 575 0.44 -26.34 0.94
N VAL A 576 1.18 -25.47 1.62
CA VAL A 576 1.30 -25.48 3.08
C VAL A 576 0.78 -24.17 3.64
N ARG A 577 -0.27 -24.25 4.48
CA ARG A 577 -0.90 -23.09 5.10
C ARG A 577 -0.24 -22.78 6.43
N TYR A 578 0.25 -21.55 6.54
CA TYR A 578 0.78 -20.96 7.76
C TYR A 578 -0.19 -19.89 8.25
N GLU A 579 -0.53 -19.88 9.54
CA GLU A 579 -1.49 -18.96 10.16
C GLU A 579 -0.77 -18.07 11.18
N MET A 580 -1.17 -16.80 11.28
CA MET A 580 -0.46 -15.78 12.05
C MET A 580 -0.47 -16.13 13.54
N SER A 581 0.72 -16.31 14.11
CA SER A 581 0.90 -16.66 15.51
C SER A 581 0.24 -15.65 16.43
N GLU A 582 -0.37 -16.12 17.52
CA GLU A 582 -0.93 -15.24 18.55
C GLU A 582 0.15 -14.35 19.17
N GLY A 583 1.37 -14.89 19.32
CA GLY A 583 2.55 -14.14 19.78
C GLY A 583 2.95 -12.98 18.87
N SER A 584 2.50 -12.95 17.61
CA SER A 584 2.75 -11.83 16.69
C SER A 584 2.01 -10.54 17.06
N LEU A 585 0.93 -10.64 17.85
CA LEU A 585 0.19 -9.51 18.42
C LEU A 585 -0.05 -9.65 19.95
N GLY A 586 0.58 -10.64 20.59
CA GLY A 586 0.51 -10.86 22.03
C GLY A 586 1.40 -9.90 22.84
N ASN A 587 1.26 -9.94 24.17
CA ASN A 587 2.04 -9.11 25.08
C ASN A 587 3.54 -9.29 24.85
N SER A 588 4.26 -8.20 24.56
CA SER A 588 5.70 -8.22 24.31
C SER A 588 6.46 -7.33 25.30
N SER A 589 7.60 -7.80 25.80
CA SER A 589 8.53 -7.00 26.59
C SER A 589 9.46 -6.11 25.74
N ARG A 590 9.48 -6.31 24.40
CA ARG A 590 10.31 -5.56 23.46
C ARG A 590 9.52 -4.59 22.62
N LEU A 591 8.40 -5.05 22.04
CA LEU A 591 7.52 -4.26 21.18
C LEU A 591 6.37 -3.68 22.02
N ARG A 592 5.85 -2.51 21.65
CA ARG A 592 4.69 -1.86 22.28
C ARG A 592 3.39 -2.54 21.87
N VAL A 593 3.24 -3.79 22.27
CA VAL A 593 2.14 -4.68 21.93
C VAL A 593 1.58 -5.28 23.22
N ALA A 594 0.29 -5.08 23.44
CA ALA A 594 -0.44 -5.58 24.60
C ALA A 594 -1.89 -5.92 24.21
N GLN A 595 -2.47 -6.94 24.83
CA GLN A 595 -3.89 -7.31 24.67
C GLN A 595 -4.36 -7.48 23.20
N GLY A 596 -3.49 -7.99 22.31
CA GLY A 596 -3.82 -8.16 20.89
C GLY A 596 -3.63 -6.92 20.01
N LEU A 597 -3.18 -5.79 20.58
CA LEU A 597 -3.03 -4.49 19.92
C LEU A 597 -1.59 -4.00 19.97
N GLN A 598 -1.04 -3.67 18.80
CA GLN A 598 0.19 -2.91 18.64
C GLN A 598 -0.12 -1.41 18.69
N ASN A 599 0.56 -0.67 19.57
CA ASN A 599 0.52 0.78 19.60
C ASN A 599 1.27 1.35 18.38
N MET A 600 0.59 2.17 17.58
CA MET A 600 1.09 2.79 16.35
C MET A 600 1.35 4.31 16.50
N THR A 601 1.16 4.88 17.69
CA THR A 601 1.12 6.34 17.91
C THR A 601 2.37 7.07 17.42
N GLY A 602 3.55 6.50 17.69
CA GLY A 602 4.83 7.08 17.23
C GLY A 602 5.24 6.70 15.80
N VAL A 603 4.33 6.15 15.00
CA VAL A 603 4.48 5.97 13.54
C VAL A 603 3.43 6.83 12.81
N THR A 604 2.17 6.73 13.25
CA THR A 604 1.02 7.48 12.72
C THR A 604 1.06 8.98 13.05
N GLY A 605 1.68 9.36 14.18
CA GLY A 605 1.67 10.71 14.73
C GLY A 605 0.43 11.07 15.55
N PHE A 606 -0.43 10.11 15.89
CA PHE A 606 -1.65 10.30 16.68
C PHE A 606 -2.07 9.03 17.43
N PRO A 607 -2.87 9.09 18.51
CA PRO A 607 -3.25 7.90 19.28
C PRO A 607 -3.94 6.84 18.40
N ALA A 608 -3.23 5.74 18.15
CA ALA A 608 -3.67 4.72 17.20
C ALA A 608 -3.09 3.33 17.53
N TRP A 609 -3.84 2.29 17.20
CA TRP A 609 -3.46 0.89 17.40
C TRP A 609 -3.88 0.02 16.23
N ILE A 610 -3.14 -1.07 16.00
CA ILE A 610 -3.49 -2.11 15.02
C ILE A 610 -3.50 -3.48 15.70
N GLY A 611 -4.53 -4.30 15.43
CA GLY A 611 -4.72 -5.62 16.02
C GLY A 611 -5.45 -6.60 15.10
N LYS A 612 -5.85 -7.77 15.63
CA LYS A 612 -6.81 -8.66 14.94
C LYS A 612 -8.19 -7.95 14.86
N PRO A 613 -9.07 -8.30 13.90
CA PRO A 613 -10.48 -7.89 13.90
C PRO A 613 -11.16 -8.12 15.26
N HIS A 614 -12.08 -7.20 15.62
CA HIS A 614 -12.93 -7.25 16.83
C HIS A 614 -12.17 -7.15 18.18
N VAL A 615 -10.84 -7.02 18.19
CA VAL A 615 -10.05 -6.84 19.44
C VAL A 615 -10.31 -5.45 20.06
N THR A 616 -10.46 -5.45 21.39
CA THR A 616 -10.63 -4.26 22.25
C THR A 616 -9.72 -4.39 23.47
N THR A 617 -9.35 -3.28 24.12
CA THR A 617 -8.57 -3.30 25.37
C THR A 617 -9.44 -3.54 26.59
N GLU A 618 -8.81 -3.97 27.68
CA GLU A 618 -9.41 -3.85 29.01
C GLU A 618 -9.44 -2.38 29.49
N PRO A 619 -10.52 -1.94 30.17
CA PRO A 619 -11.77 -2.67 30.41
C PRO A 619 -12.56 -2.86 29.11
N ALA A 620 -12.91 -4.10 28.76
CA ALA A 620 -13.68 -4.39 27.55
C ALA A 620 -15.02 -3.62 27.49
N ASP A 621 -15.51 -3.20 28.66
CA ASP A 621 -16.72 -2.40 28.84
C ASP A 621 -16.65 -0.93 28.36
N HIS A 622 -15.54 -0.45 27.80
CA HIS A 622 -15.46 0.91 27.24
C HIS A 622 -16.14 1.06 25.86
N VAL A 623 -16.36 -0.03 25.12
CA VAL A 623 -17.15 -0.04 23.87
C VAL A 623 -18.25 -1.09 23.89
N SER A 624 -19.30 -0.86 23.11
CA SER A 624 -20.35 -1.85 22.86
C SER A 624 -20.53 -2.07 21.38
N PHE A 625 -20.68 -3.34 20.99
CA PHE A 625 -21.08 -3.72 19.65
C PHE A 625 -22.59 -3.97 19.64
N GLY A 626 -23.28 -3.46 18.63
CA GLY A 626 -24.72 -3.60 18.45
C GLY A 626 -25.04 -4.24 17.11
N ASP A 627 -26.14 -5.01 17.08
CA ASP A 627 -26.64 -5.64 15.88
C ASP A 627 -26.91 -4.62 14.76
N SER A 628 -26.65 -4.99 13.52
CA SER A 628 -26.85 -4.09 12.38
C SER A 628 -28.35 -3.87 12.13
N PRO A 629 -28.84 -2.62 12.03
CA PRO A 629 -30.26 -2.35 11.80
C PRO A 629 -30.78 -2.83 10.43
N SER A 630 -29.90 -3.34 9.56
CA SER A 630 -30.25 -3.97 8.27
C SER A 630 -30.21 -5.51 8.28
N SER A 631 -29.74 -6.17 9.34
CA SER A 631 -29.59 -7.64 9.38
C SER A 631 -30.82 -8.32 9.99
N ALA A 632 -31.83 -8.59 9.16
CA ALA A 632 -32.95 -9.47 9.51
C ALA A 632 -32.54 -10.97 9.59
N SER A 633 -31.28 -11.28 9.27
CA SER A 633 -30.58 -12.50 9.64
C SER A 633 -29.74 -12.25 10.90
N SER A 634 -29.89 -13.08 11.91
CA SER A 634 -29.07 -13.04 13.12
C SER A 634 -27.61 -13.40 12.81
N GLU A 635 -26.72 -12.41 12.78
CA GLU A 635 -25.28 -12.65 12.90
C GLU A 635 -24.88 -12.58 14.38
N PRO A 636 -24.48 -13.70 15.01
CA PRO A 636 -24.10 -13.69 16.41
C PRO A 636 -22.77 -12.96 16.63
N SER A 637 -22.53 -12.50 17.87
CA SER A 637 -21.32 -11.83 18.35
C SER A 637 -20.05 -12.73 18.40
N SER A 638 -20.01 -13.78 17.59
CA SER A 638 -18.90 -14.71 17.40
C SER A 638 -18.89 -15.23 15.95
N ILE A 639 -18.70 -14.32 14.98
CA ILE A 639 -18.23 -14.73 13.65
C ILE A 639 -16.83 -15.32 13.87
N ASP A 640 -16.63 -16.58 13.45
CA ASP A 640 -15.32 -17.22 13.46
C ASP A 640 -14.49 -16.65 12.29
N ILE A 641 -13.92 -15.47 12.53
CA ILE A 641 -13.12 -14.73 11.54
C ILE A 641 -11.81 -15.49 11.34
N GLU A 642 -11.78 -16.30 10.28
CA GLU A 642 -10.63 -17.12 9.89
C GLU A 642 -9.31 -16.34 10.02
N PRO A 643 -8.29 -16.88 10.71
CA PRO A 643 -7.07 -16.14 11.01
C PRO A 643 -6.34 -15.65 9.75
N SER A 644 -5.51 -14.61 9.91
CA SER A 644 -4.59 -14.16 8.87
C SER A 644 -3.65 -15.30 8.48
N PHE A 645 -3.56 -15.63 7.19
CA PHE A 645 -2.84 -16.81 6.70
C PHE A 645 -2.03 -16.55 5.43
N VAL A 646 -1.04 -17.42 5.20
CA VAL A 646 -0.21 -17.48 4.00
C VAL A 646 -0.08 -18.94 3.55
N SER A 647 -0.47 -19.24 2.32
CA SER A 647 -0.34 -20.54 1.67
C SER A 647 0.90 -20.56 0.78
N VAL A 648 1.90 -21.35 1.16
CA VAL A 648 3.22 -21.46 0.52
C VAL A 648 3.30 -22.75 -0.31
N GLU A 649 3.72 -22.65 -1.56
CA GLU A 649 4.09 -23.80 -2.38
C GLU A 649 5.49 -24.29 -1.99
N PRO A 650 5.66 -25.55 -1.52
CA PRO A 650 6.86 -25.92 -0.78
C PRO A 650 8.09 -26.17 -1.67
N VAL A 651 7.95 -26.48 -2.97
CA VAL A 651 9.10 -26.74 -3.86
C VAL A 651 9.87 -25.46 -4.17
N THR A 652 9.16 -24.35 -4.40
CA THR A 652 9.75 -23.07 -4.84
C THR A 652 9.67 -21.97 -3.78
N GLY A 653 8.99 -22.22 -2.67
CA GLY A 653 8.76 -21.23 -1.61
C GLY A 653 7.77 -20.13 -2.01
N ARG A 654 7.29 -20.08 -3.26
CA ARG A 654 6.39 -19.03 -3.75
C ARG A 654 5.06 -19.05 -3.00
N ILE A 655 4.60 -17.90 -2.51
CA ILE A 655 3.24 -17.77 -1.98
C ILE A 655 2.25 -17.99 -3.13
N TRP A 656 1.18 -18.74 -2.88
CA TRP A 656 0.07 -18.93 -3.82
C TRP A 656 -1.20 -18.20 -3.39
N GLU A 657 -1.37 -18.02 -2.08
CA GLU A 657 -2.48 -17.26 -1.51
C GLU A 657 -2.06 -16.63 -0.18
N ARG A 658 -2.54 -15.41 0.11
CA ARG A 658 -2.45 -14.79 1.44
C ARG A 658 -3.72 -14.01 1.76
N SER A 659 -4.14 -14.06 3.02
CA SER A 659 -5.19 -13.21 3.60
C SER A 659 -4.61 -12.57 4.86
N ILE A 660 -4.46 -11.25 4.86
CA ILE A 660 -4.04 -10.50 6.05
C ILE A 660 -5.23 -9.68 6.54
N LYS A 661 -5.79 -10.09 7.69
CA LYS A 661 -6.93 -9.45 8.35
C LYS A 661 -6.43 -8.62 9.54
N LEU A 662 -6.63 -7.30 9.51
CA LEU A 662 -6.17 -6.37 10.54
C LEU A 662 -7.19 -5.25 10.81
N GLN A 663 -7.36 -4.90 12.08
CA GLN A 663 -8.18 -3.78 12.56
C GLN A 663 -7.33 -2.57 12.91
N MET A 664 -7.86 -1.38 12.65
CA MET A 664 -7.36 -0.12 13.19
C MET A 664 -8.33 0.46 14.22
N SER A 665 -7.77 0.83 15.37
CA SER A 665 -8.43 1.59 16.43
C SER A 665 -7.70 2.92 16.66
N VAL A 666 -8.44 3.94 17.11
CA VAL A 666 -7.91 5.29 17.42
C VAL A 666 -8.31 5.72 18.82
N GLY A 667 -7.49 6.58 19.42
CA GLY A 667 -7.75 7.18 20.73
C GLY A 667 -7.95 8.68 20.60
N ILE A 668 -8.51 9.26 21.65
CA ILE A 668 -8.83 10.69 21.75
C ILE A 668 -8.02 11.25 22.92
N THR A 669 -7.43 12.43 22.76
CA THR A 669 -6.69 13.07 23.87
C THR A 669 -7.68 13.61 24.91
N GLU A 670 -7.26 13.63 26.19
CA GLU A 670 -8.09 14.14 27.30
C GLU A 670 -8.53 15.61 27.08
N GLU A 671 -7.71 16.40 26.39
CA GLU A 671 -8.02 17.77 25.96
C GLU A 671 -9.19 17.80 24.95
N SER A 672 -9.04 17.05 23.85
CA SER A 672 -10.06 16.94 22.80
C SER A 672 -11.33 16.23 23.29
N ALA A 673 -11.25 15.40 24.32
CA ALA A 673 -12.41 14.80 24.98
C ALA A 673 -13.35 15.81 25.64
N GLN A 674 -12.83 17.01 25.97
CA GLN A 674 -13.53 18.07 26.71
C GLN A 674 -13.82 19.33 25.86
N THR A 675 -13.06 19.59 24.79
CA THR A 675 -13.31 20.76 23.91
C THR A 675 -14.71 20.72 23.28
N LEU A 676 -15.28 21.90 22.98
CA LEU A 676 -16.65 22.07 22.44
C LEU A 676 -17.74 21.48 23.34
N ALA A 677 -17.57 21.56 24.66
CA ALA A 677 -18.47 20.98 25.67
C ALA A 677 -18.71 19.47 25.49
N ARG A 678 -17.75 18.76 24.89
CA ARG A 678 -17.73 17.30 24.86
C ARG A 678 -17.50 16.74 26.25
N ASN A 679 -17.99 15.53 26.46
CA ASN A 679 -17.91 14.78 27.70
C ASN A 679 -17.72 13.31 27.33
N ILE A 680 -16.59 13.01 26.69
CA ILE A 680 -16.24 11.65 26.26
C ILE A 680 -15.63 10.90 27.44
N ARG A 681 -16.20 9.72 27.73
CA ARG A 681 -15.70 8.82 28.76
C ARG A 681 -14.54 7.96 28.24
N ASP A 682 -13.55 7.70 29.10
CA ASP A 682 -12.38 6.85 28.87
C ASP A 682 -11.68 7.11 27.50
N PRO A 683 -11.42 8.38 27.12
CA PRO A 683 -11.14 8.79 25.74
C PRO A 683 -9.79 8.27 25.21
N SER A 684 -8.85 7.99 26.09
CA SER A 684 -7.51 7.50 25.77
C SER A 684 -7.46 5.99 25.43
N LEU A 685 -8.59 5.28 25.47
CA LEU A 685 -8.71 3.87 25.05
C LEU A 685 -8.93 3.71 23.52
N PRO A 686 -8.64 2.53 22.92
CA PRO A 686 -8.64 2.34 21.47
C PRO A 686 -10.04 2.05 20.89
N PHE A 687 -10.78 3.09 20.52
CA PHE A 687 -12.05 2.95 19.81
C PHE A 687 -11.84 2.41 18.39
N PRO A 688 -12.57 1.35 17.97
CA PRO A 688 -12.37 0.74 16.66
C PRO A 688 -13.00 1.59 15.54
N VAL A 689 -12.30 1.71 14.40
CA VAL A 689 -12.76 2.55 13.26
C VAL A 689 -13.10 1.70 12.04
N PHE A 690 -12.18 0.82 11.65
CA PHE A 690 -12.38 -0.11 10.55
C PHE A 690 -11.43 -1.31 10.69
N TRP A 691 -11.75 -2.40 10.01
CA TRP A 691 -10.80 -3.46 9.73
C TRP A 691 -10.81 -3.81 8.25
N THR A 692 -9.70 -4.39 7.77
CA THR A 692 -9.57 -4.84 6.39
C THR A 692 -9.12 -6.29 6.32
N GLU A 693 -9.57 -6.98 5.27
CA GLU A 693 -8.87 -8.13 4.73
C GLU A 693 -8.13 -7.69 3.46
N ARG A 694 -6.82 -7.92 3.40
CA ARG A 694 -6.04 -7.86 2.16
C ARG A 694 -5.81 -9.29 1.69
N TRP A 695 -6.61 -9.72 0.71
CA TRP A 695 -6.54 -11.04 0.09
C TRP A 695 -5.80 -10.96 -1.25
N GLN A 696 -4.92 -11.91 -1.51
CA GLN A 696 -4.15 -12.01 -2.75
C GLN A 696 -3.94 -13.47 -3.11
N GLN A 697 -4.17 -13.81 -4.37
CA GLN A 697 -4.05 -15.18 -4.88
C GLN A 697 -3.39 -15.17 -6.27
N ILE A 698 -2.51 -16.13 -6.53
CA ILE A 698 -1.81 -16.28 -7.82
C ILE A 698 -2.79 -16.62 -8.95
N GLN A 699 -2.58 -16.10 -10.16
CA GLN A 699 -3.46 -16.42 -11.30
C GLN A 699 -3.28 -17.88 -11.78
N SER A 700 -4.38 -18.50 -12.21
CA SER A 700 -4.39 -19.91 -12.66
C SER A 700 -3.54 -20.19 -13.91
N SER A 701 -3.20 -19.16 -14.67
CA SER A 701 -2.22 -19.18 -15.77
C SER A 701 -0.82 -19.59 -15.30
N GLU A 702 -0.31 -18.95 -14.25
CA GLU A 702 0.98 -19.25 -13.62
C GLU A 702 1.01 -20.67 -13.04
N VAL A 703 -0.08 -21.07 -12.38
CA VAL A 703 -0.25 -22.40 -11.78
C VAL A 703 -0.14 -23.52 -12.81
N ASN A 704 -0.67 -23.30 -14.02
CA ASN A 704 -0.56 -24.27 -15.10
C ASN A 704 0.89 -24.40 -15.61
N ALA A 705 1.63 -23.30 -15.74
CA ALA A 705 3.06 -23.35 -16.08
C ALA A 705 3.86 -24.14 -15.03
N TYR A 706 3.62 -23.88 -13.74
CA TYR A 706 4.22 -24.65 -12.64
C TYR A 706 3.88 -26.15 -12.72
N LYS A 707 2.61 -26.52 -12.93
CA LYS A 707 2.17 -27.93 -13.00
C LYS A 707 2.89 -28.73 -14.08
N HIS A 708 3.18 -28.09 -15.22
CA HIS A 708 3.99 -28.68 -16.26
C HIS A 708 5.44 -28.88 -15.81
N LEU A 709 6.07 -27.84 -15.24
CA LEU A 709 7.50 -27.84 -14.92
C LEU A 709 7.88 -28.66 -13.69
N VAL A 710 7.03 -28.73 -12.66
CA VAL A 710 7.29 -29.48 -11.41
C VAL A 710 6.49 -30.76 -11.37
N THR A 711 5.16 -30.67 -11.23
CA THR A 711 4.30 -31.81 -10.88
C THR A 711 4.35 -32.93 -11.93
N ARG A 712 4.32 -32.59 -13.22
CA ARG A 712 4.42 -33.57 -14.32
C ARG A 712 5.85 -34.11 -14.46
N LEU A 713 6.85 -33.23 -14.51
CA LEU A 713 8.25 -33.63 -14.74
C LEU A 713 8.80 -34.51 -13.60
N MET A 714 8.58 -34.15 -12.33
CA MET A 714 9.04 -34.96 -11.19
C MET A 714 8.36 -36.33 -11.13
N ARG A 715 7.08 -36.43 -11.52
CA ARG A 715 6.36 -37.71 -11.64
C ARG A 715 6.94 -38.60 -12.75
N VAL A 716 7.31 -38.00 -13.89
CA VAL A 716 7.97 -38.72 -15.00
C VAL A 716 9.36 -39.21 -14.59
N SER A 717 10.17 -38.39 -13.88
CA SER A 717 11.47 -38.83 -13.36
C SER A 717 11.33 -40.01 -12.39
N CYS A 718 10.40 -39.95 -11.43
CA CYS A 718 10.17 -41.06 -10.50
C CYS A 718 9.69 -42.35 -11.19
N GLY A 719 8.73 -42.25 -12.11
CA GLY A 719 8.29 -43.39 -12.93
C GLY A 719 9.40 -43.93 -13.82
N GLY A 720 10.28 -43.06 -14.34
CA GLY A 720 11.46 -43.41 -15.11
C GLY A 720 12.48 -44.21 -14.29
N VAL A 721 12.88 -43.72 -13.11
CA VAL A 721 13.82 -44.44 -12.22
C VAL A 721 13.31 -45.84 -11.89
N ILE A 722 12.06 -45.95 -11.45
CA ILE A 722 11.46 -47.24 -11.07
C ILE A 722 11.33 -48.15 -12.30
N GLY A 723 10.78 -47.65 -13.41
CA GLY A 723 10.56 -48.41 -14.64
C GLY A 723 11.86 -48.89 -15.29
N PHE A 724 12.83 -48.00 -15.51
CA PHE A 724 14.12 -48.38 -16.09
C PHE A 724 14.93 -49.31 -15.17
N SER A 725 14.84 -49.16 -13.84
CA SER A 725 15.49 -50.10 -12.91
C SER A 725 14.88 -51.51 -13.02
N ILE A 726 13.54 -51.63 -13.03
CA ILE A 726 12.86 -52.93 -13.18
C ILE A 726 13.21 -53.56 -14.54
N VAL A 727 13.13 -52.80 -15.63
CA VAL A 727 13.47 -53.29 -16.98
C VAL A 727 14.93 -53.70 -17.07
N ALA A 728 15.86 -52.92 -16.52
CA ALA A 728 17.28 -53.27 -16.49
C ALA A 728 17.55 -54.57 -15.71
N ILE A 729 16.93 -54.74 -14.53
CA ILE A 729 17.06 -55.96 -13.73
C ILE A 729 16.57 -57.19 -14.51
N ILE A 730 15.41 -57.08 -15.18
CA ILE A 730 14.87 -58.17 -16.02
C ILE A 730 15.83 -58.50 -17.18
N ILE A 731 16.35 -57.49 -17.88
CA ILE A 731 17.31 -57.67 -18.98
C ILE A 731 18.60 -58.34 -18.48
N VAL A 732 19.15 -57.90 -17.34
CA VAL A 732 20.36 -58.49 -16.76
C VAL A 732 20.13 -59.94 -16.33
N ILE A 733 18.99 -60.27 -15.71
CA ILE A 733 18.64 -61.65 -15.34
C ILE A 733 18.54 -62.54 -16.59
N ILE A 734 17.91 -62.07 -17.67
CA ILE A 734 17.82 -62.81 -18.94
C ILE A 734 19.22 -63.00 -19.55
N GLY A 735 20.07 -61.96 -19.57
CA GLY A 735 21.44 -62.06 -20.08
C GLY A 735 22.30 -63.05 -19.30
N ILE A 736 22.19 -63.06 -17.96
CA ILE A 736 22.85 -64.04 -17.09
C ILE A 736 22.32 -65.46 -17.37
N ALA A 737 21.01 -65.65 -17.49
CA ALA A 737 20.42 -66.95 -17.79
C ALA A 737 20.90 -67.51 -19.15
N VAL A 738 21.03 -66.66 -20.18
CA VAL A 738 21.59 -67.03 -21.50
C VAL A 738 23.08 -67.36 -21.42
N CYS A 739 23.85 -66.68 -20.56
CA CYS A 739 25.25 -67.00 -20.31
C CYS A 739 25.45 -68.33 -19.54
N LEU A 740 24.55 -68.67 -18.62
CA LEU A 740 24.62 -69.89 -17.79
C LEU A 740 24.04 -71.13 -18.48
N ASN A 741 23.01 -70.98 -19.31
CA ASN A 741 22.44 -72.05 -20.14
C ASN A 741 22.73 -71.80 -21.62
N PRO A 742 23.96 -72.08 -22.12
CA PRO A 742 24.28 -71.99 -23.54
C PRO A 742 23.51 -73.06 -24.33
N SER A 743 22.40 -72.66 -24.94
CA SER A 743 21.60 -73.52 -25.80
C SER A 743 22.43 -74.02 -26.98
N LYS A 744 22.57 -75.35 -27.11
CA LYS A 744 23.17 -75.95 -28.30
C LYS A 744 22.28 -75.61 -29.50
N PRO A 745 22.80 -75.01 -30.59
CA PRO A 745 21.98 -74.71 -31.75
C PRO A 745 21.51 -76.03 -32.39
N ASN A 746 20.20 -76.24 -32.41
CA ASN A 746 19.61 -77.39 -33.09
C ASN A 746 19.99 -77.34 -34.57
N ARG A 747 20.74 -78.35 -35.05
CA ARG A 747 20.90 -78.58 -36.48
C ARG A 747 19.52 -78.89 -37.05
N VAL A 748 19.03 -78.01 -37.92
CA VAL A 748 17.93 -78.36 -38.82
C VAL A 748 18.47 -79.43 -39.78
N SER A 749 17.97 -80.65 -39.66
CA SER A 749 18.24 -81.71 -40.63
C SER A 749 17.67 -81.31 -41.99
N PRO A 750 18.34 -81.63 -43.12
CA PRO A 750 17.73 -81.48 -44.42
C PRO A 750 16.49 -82.38 -44.52
N VAL A 751 15.43 -81.87 -45.15
CA VAL A 751 14.24 -82.66 -45.47
C VAL A 751 14.64 -83.68 -46.54
N ALA A 752 14.26 -84.94 -46.33
CA ALA A 752 14.39 -85.98 -47.35
C ALA A 752 13.21 -85.87 -48.33
N GLU A 753 13.51 -85.80 -49.63
CA GLU A 753 12.50 -85.73 -50.70
C GLU A 753 12.11 -87.14 -51.14
N GLU A 754 10.81 -87.45 -51.09
CA GLU A 754 10.29 -88.81 -51.21
C GLU A 754 9.91 -89.17 -52.65
N THR A 755 10.64 -90.13 -53.25
CA THR A 755 10.47 -90.54 -54.65
C THR A 755 9.26 -91.46 -54.85
N SER A 756 8.11 -90.87 -55.13
CA SER A 756 6.88 -91.59 -55.49
C SER A 756 6.79 -91.89 -56.99
N ASN A 757 7.07 -93.15 -57.37
CA ASN A 757 6.79 -93.67 -58.71
C ASN A 757 5.28 -93.93 -58.87
N ILE A 758 4.63 -93.30 -59.87
CA ILE A 758 3.33 -93.74 -60.39
C ILE A 758 3.42 -93.83 -61.92
N THR A 759 2.96 -94.95 -62.46
CA THR A 759 3.07 -95.32 -63.88
C THR A 759 1.85 -94.90 -64.71
N SER A 760 2.13 -94.31 -65.87
CA SER A 760 1.40 -94.35 -67.15
C SER A 760 -0.14 -94.48 -67.16
N ARG A 761 -0.79 -93.58 -67.92
CA ARG A 761 -1.60 -93.99 -69.08
C ARG A 761 -1.84 -92.85 -70.08
N HIS A 762 -1.59 -93.18 -71.36
CA HIS A 762 -1.80 -92.39 -72.59
C HIS A 762 -0.97 -91.12 -72.75
#